data_AF-A0A2S2QGE4-F1
#
_entry.id   AF-A0A2S2QGE4-F1
#
_cell.length_a   1.000
_cell.length_b   1.000
_cell.length_c   1.000
_cell.angle_alpha   90.00
_cell.angle_beta   90.00
_cell.angle_gamma   90.00
#
_symmetry.space_group_name_H-M   'P 1'
#
loop_
_entity.id
_entity.type
_entity.pdbx_description
1 polymer ?
#
loop_
_entity_poly.entity_id
_entity_poly.type
_entity_poly.pdbx_seq_one_letter_code
_entity_poly.pdbx_strand_id
1 'polypeptide(L)'
;MNKALKIYNIYRSDCFDEDTRLQRCSFELKLKLETLNKTVFDEIQGHLVAAIDNCIAGIRYFRVQPDGPKLTSVSITNPLVPRYFKDYEGHSADEVLYSPNGQYVMAHNGWVMGGDPLKNFAGPDSNTYLRRELIAWGDSVKLRYGDEPKDCPFLWNHMRRYVEQTVTMFHGVRLDNCHSTPLHVAEYLLDAARKIRPDLYVVAELFTNSDATDNIFVNRLGITSLIREAMSAWDSHELGRLVYRYGGDPVGAFIKPLEQPLRPTIAHALFMDQTHDNPSSIEKRSVYDLLPSAALVSIACCASGSNMGYDILVPHHIHVVDEERQYMNWSDEEINIETGIVAGKKALNELHYDLGKRGFDQVYVDQIDSDIVCVTRHNGKTHDKVVLMSYTSFSTPSNKNGLGKGITVNGKIEEILIEASLELKLKGIEKEFVKDVNKINGLKNFKLNLKQNISPKECAMLEIIPSDDKSIRLNFTSNFKPGCVVAVSISAIEKTKLAVNHLLADINLVQAVSRLTLMDMNHILFRCAEEDEGKVYDVPGYGKLVYCGLQGFMSVLDNIVLNNDLGHPLCSNLRNGFWILDYIVGRLKCKEFENSSLYQFGDFLERYLQPIRNLPSYLVPSFFEFSLRKIYNALLNRTWSLMPGDIKNGSTFCKSLALASIQFAGIVKSSPLPTLSPNLLAPLLRTQIGLNGKNIPECVSLAAGLPHFSSGYMRNWGRDTFISLRGLLLLVGRYEDAKFIILAFGGCLRHGLIPNLLDGGQNPRYNCRDAVWWWLYIIQQYVVMVPGGISILDDPVNRIFPTDDSKPTSVEQPLYEVIQEVMSIHFQGLCFRERNAGIAIDAHMKSPGFDNQIGVQPLTGFVFGGNEWNCGTWMDKMGSSDKAGNRGRPATPRDGSAIELVALSKSVIGWLAKLNKTNQFKYSGVKRNNKDGSVTEWTYEEWNKKIQTNFEAYFWIPVDKSSRNQIEPHPELIYRRGIYKDTVGATNKWGDYQLRCNYPVAMVVAPELFSPDNARIALQTVSDVLLGPLGMKTLDPCDWAYDGFYNNDNDTTDSKVANGFNYHQGPEWLWPVGFFLRAKLIFSSNKKETSSEIQGILSKHYEHIKTSIWRGLPELTNKDGAFCAGSCPTQAWSVASILEALLAITNLNQN
;
A
#
# COMPACT_ATOMS: atom_id res chain seq x y z
N MET A 1 30.02 15.42 -48.64
CA MET A 1 30.95 14.86 -49.65
C MET A 1 32.12 14.09 -49.04
N ASN A 2 32.94 14.67 -48.15
CA ASN A 2 34.12 14.00 -47.55
C ASN A 2 33.83 12.64 -46.90
N LYS A 3 32.69 12.50 -46.21
CA LYS A 3 32.24 11.23 -45.62
C LYS A 3 31.94 10.16 -46.67
N ALA A 4 31.34 10.53 -47.81
CA ALA A 4 31.04 9.62 -48.91
C ALA A 4 32.32 9.13 -49.59
N LEU A 5 33.29 10.04 -49.81
CA LEU A 5 34.61 9.65 -50.33
C LEU A 5 35.31 8.65 -49.41
N LYS A 6 35.30 8.88 -48.08
CA LYS A 6 35.93 7.94 -47.13
C LYS A 6 35.31 6.54 -47.13
N ILE A 7 33.99 6.45 -47.31
CA ILE A 7 33.27 5.17 -47.25
C ILE A 7 33.33 4.42 -48.58
N TYR A 8 33.22 5.12 -49.71
CA TYR A 8 33.03 4.50 -51.01
C TYR A 8 34.26 4.57 -51.92
N ASN A 9 35.17 5.54 -51.74
CA ASN A 9 36.44 5.59 -52.49
C ASN A 9 37.50 4.75 -51.77
N ILE A 10 37.31 3.44 -51.79
CA ILE A 10 38.18 2.45 -51.13
C ILE A 10 39.00 1.65 -52.15
N TYR A 11 40.10 1.07 -51.69
CA TYR A 11 40.82 0.05 -52.46
C TYR A 11 39.93 -1.18 -52.66
N ARG A 12 39.98 -1.78 -53.86
CA ARG A 12 39.16 -2.92 -54.25
C ARG A 12 40.01 -3.99 -54.91
N SER A 13 40.06 -5.18 -54.30
CA SER A 13 40.86 -6.30 -54.78
C SER A 13 40.26 -7.01 -56.00
N ASP A 14 39.01 -6.70 -56.36
CA ASP A 14 38.27 -7.25 -57.50
C ASP A 14 38.35 -6.36 -58.76
N CYS A 15 39.18 -5.31 -58.76
CA CYS A 15 39.39 -4.40 -59.88
C CYS A 15 40.85 -4.46 -60.37
N PHE A 16 41.05 -4.47 -61.70
CA PHE A 16 42.38 -4.69 -62.31
C PHE A 16 43.16 -3.39 -62.58
N ASP A 17 42.47 -2.24 -62.65
CA ASP A 17 43.04 -0.91 -62.83
C ASP A 17 42.23 0.17 -62.08
N GLU A 18 42.79 1.37 -62.00
CA GLU A 18 42.22 2.48 -61.22
C GLU A 18 40.92 3.03 -61.83
N ASP A 19 40.77 3.00 -63.16
CA ASP A 19 39.54 3.44 -63.83
C ASP A 19 38.37 2.50 -63.50
N THR A 20 38.62 1.19 -63.54
CA THR A 20 37.63 0.17 -63.15
C THR A 20 37.27 0.27 -61.67
N ARG A 21 38.25 0.54 -60.79
CA ARG A 21 38.02 0.79 -59.36
C ARG A 21 37.13 2.00 -59.15
N LEU A 22 37.45 3.13 -59.79
CA LEU A 22 36.67 4.37 -59.69
C LEU A 22 35.24 4.17 -60.18
N GLN A 23 35.04 3.52 -61.34
CA GLN A 23 33.71 3.20 -61.85
C GLN A 23 32.90 2.33 -60.88
N ARG A 24 33.53 1.32 -60.28
CA ARG A 24 32.86 0.42 -59.33
C ARG A 24 32.52 1.12 -58.01
N CYS A 25 33.44 1.91 -57.47
CA CYS A 25 33.21 2.74 -56.29
C CYS A 25 32.11 3.79 -56.52
N SER A 26 32.11 4.45 -57.69
CA SER A 26 31.05 5.38 -58.08
C SER A 26 29.70 4.68 -58.28
N PHE A 27 29.69 3.46 -58.83
CA PHE A 27 28.48 2.66 -58.98
C PHE A 27 27.87 2.29 -57.62
N GLU A 28 28.67 1.89 -56.63
CA GLU A 28 28.15 1.59 -55.29
C GLU A 28 27.66 2.84 -54.54
N LEU A 29 28.36 3.96 -54.67
CA LEU A 29 27.88 5.24 -54.14
C LEU A 29 26.54 5.61 -54.79
N LYS A 30 26.42 5.48 -56.12
CA LYS A 30 25.18 5.69 -56.86
C LYS A 30 24.06 4.79 -56.33
N LEU A 31 24.32 3.50 -56.18
CA LEU A 31 23.32 2.54 -55.69
C LEU A 31 22.87 2.86 -54.25
N LYS A 32 23.79 3.33 -53.39
CA LYS A 32 23.41 3.81 -52.05
C LYS A 32 22.56 5.07 -52.11
N LEU A 33 22.94 6.05 -52.94
CA LEU A 33 22.17 7.28 -53.11
C LEU A 33 20.78 6.99 -53.67
N GLU A 34 20.66 6.10 -54.65
CA GLU A 34 19.37 5.64 -55.17
C GLU A 34 18.53 4.96 -54.09
N THR A 35 19.14 4.14 -53.24
CA THR A 35 18.43 3.52 -52.10
C THR A 35 17.93 4.57 -51.09
N LEU A 36 18.78 5.54 -50.71
CA LEU A 36 18.40 6.61 -49.79
C LEU A 36 17.32 7.52 -50.39
N ASN A 37 17.47 7.88 -51.67
CA ASN A 37 16.47 8.67 -52.40
C ASN A 37 15.15 7.91 -52.52
N LYS A 38 15.18 6.59 -52.70
CA LYS A 38 13.98 5.76 -52.70
C LYS A 38 13.28 5.80 -51.33
N THR A 39 14.03 5.69 -50.23
CA THR A 39 13.44 5.82 -48.88
C THR A 39 12.76 7.17 -48.68
N VAL A 40 13.42 8.27 -49.07
CA VAL A 40 12.82 9.62 -48.98
C VAL A 40 11.64 9.77 -49.94
N PHE A 41 11.72 9.19 -51.13
CA PHE A 41 10.61 9.18 -52.09
C PHE A 41 9.39 8.47 -51.52
N ASP A 42 9.57 7.29 -50.94
CA ASP A 42 8.49 6.50 -50.31
C ASP A 42 7.85 7.27 -49.14
N GLU A 43 8.66 8.00 -48.34
CA GLU A 43 8.19 8.89 -47.28
C GLU A 43 7.35 10.05 -47.83
N ILE A 44 7.84 10.77 -48.85
CA ILE A 44 7.11 11.86 -49.51
C ILE A 44 5.82 11.36 -50.13
N GLN A 45 5.84 10.18 -50.77
CA GLN A 45 4.63 9.55 -51.31
C GLN A 45 3.61 9.30 -50.19
N GLY A 46 4.03 8.80 -49.03
CA GLY A 46 3.17 8.66 -47.86
C GLY A 46 2.52 9.98 -47.41
N HIS A 47 3.28 11.08 -47.42
CA HIS A 47 2.72 12.41 -47.09
C HIS A 47 1.72 12.92 -48.13
N LEU A 48 2.01 12.74 -49.42
CA LEU A 48 1.13 13.15 -50.51
C LEU A 48 -0.19 12.35 -50.52
N VAL A 49 -0.12 11.04 -50.32
CA VAL A 49 -1.31 10.17 -50.18
C VAL A 49 -2.17 10.66 -49.02
N ALA A 50 -1.58 10.89 -47.84
CA ALA A 50 -2.31 11.43 -46.70
C ALA A 50 -2.95 12.80 -46.99
N ALA A 51 -2.24 13.70 -47.67
CA ALA A 51 -2.78 15.00 -48.06
C ALA A 51 -3.99 14.89 -48.99
N ILE A 52 -3.92 13.99 -49.98
CA ILE A 52 -5.03 13.73 -50.91
C ILE A 52 -6.23 13.14 -50.16
N ASP A 53 -5.99 12.12 -49.33
CA ASP A 53 -7.05 11.45 -48.58
C ASP A 53 -7.77 12.42 -47.63
N ASN A 54 -7.02 13.27 -46.93
CA ASN A 54 -7.60 14.28 -46.04
C ASN A 54 -8.37 15.36 -46.78
N CYS A 55 -7.89 15.82 -47.94
CA CYS A 55 -8.65 16.72 -48.81
C CYS A 55 -9.96 16.07 -49.27
N ILE A 56 -9.92 14.81 -49.70
CA ILE A 56 -11.12 14.05 -50.10
C ILE A 56 -12.08 13.90 -48.92
N ALA A 57 -11.59 13.56 -47.73
CA ALA A 57 -12.39 13.43 -46.52
C ALA A 57 -13.06 14.77 -46.15
N GLY A 58 -12.31 15.88 -46.16
CA GLY A 58 -12.85 17.22 -45.92
C GLY A 58 -13.92 17.61 -46.92
N ILE A 59 -13.68 17.41 -48.23
CA ILE A 59 -14.68 17.68 -49.28
C ILE A 59 -15.94 16.84 -49.05
N ARG A 60 -15.80 15.55 -48.74
CA ARG A 60 -16.95 14.68 -48.43
C ARG A 60 -17.73 15.20 -47.25
N TYR A 61 -17.07 15.54 -46.14
CA TYR A 61 -17.72 16.07 -44.94
C TYR A 61 -18.46 17.38 -45.22
N PHE A 62 -17.77 18.40 -45.75
CA PHE A 62 -18.36 19.73 -45.93
C PHE A 62 -19.47 19.78 -46.99
N ARG A 63 -19.52 18.83 -47.93
CA ARG A 63 -20.37 18.93 -49.13
C ARG A 63 -21.41 17.82 -49.27
N VAL A 64 -21.07 16.59 -48.90
CA VAL A 64 -21.85 15.39 -49.30
C VAL A 64 -22.41 14.62 -48.10
N GLN A 65 -21.65 14.50 -47.01
CA GLN A 65 -22.04 13.66 -45.88
C GLN A 65 -23.33 14.16 -45.20
N PRO A 66 -24.21 13.25 -44.76
CA PRO A 66 -25.49 13.62 -44.14
C PRO A 66 -25.35 14.46 -42.87
N ASP A 67 -24.28 14.25 -42.12
CA ASP A 67 -23.91 14.84 -40.82
C ASP A 67 -22.93 16.02 -40.94
N GLY A 68 -22.55 16.40 -42.15
CA GLY A 68 -21.75 17.60 -42.42
C GLY A 68 -22.60 18.82 -42.83
N PRO A 69 -21.98 19.99 -43.01
CA PRO A 69 -22.68 21.27 -43.25
C PRO A 69 -23.34 21.41 -44.64
N LYS A 70 -23.10 20.48 -45.58
CA LYS A 70 -23.74 20.43 -46.92
C LYS A 70 -23.66 21.76 -47.68
N LEU A 71 -22.50 22.39 -47.70
CA LEU A 71 -22.26 23.62 -48.44
C LEU A 71 -22.37 23.36 -49.95
N THR A 72 -23.45 23.80 -50.58
CA THR A 72 -23.78 23.43 -51.97
C THR A 72 -22.98 24.21 -53.03
N SER A 73 -22.48 25.41 -52.72
CA SER A 73 -21.79 26.28 -53.67
C SER A 73 -20.27 26.36 -53.41
N VAL A 74 -19.46 26.23 -54.46
CA VAL A 74 -18.02 26.51 -54.39
C VAL A 74 -17.80 27.97 -54.75
N SER A 75 -17.21 28.73 -53.84
CA SER A 75 -16.98 30.17 -53.99
C SER A 75 -15.66 30.59 -53.33
N ILE A 76 -15.29 31.87 -53.45
CA ILE A 76 -14.14 32.45 -52.74
C ILE A 76 -14.32 32.35 -51.22
N THR A 77 -15.56 32.50 -50.74
CA THR A 77 -15.93 32.40 -49.32
C THR A 77 -16.01 30.95 -48.84
N ASN A 78 -16.43 30.02 -49.72
CA ASN A 78 -16.55 28.59 -49.44
C ASN A 78 -15.71 27.79 -50.45
N PRO A 79 -14.37 27.78 -50.31
CA PRO A 79 -13.49 27.06 -51.23
C PRO A 79 -13.70 25.54 -51.14
N LEU A 80 -13.17 24.80 -52.12
CA LEU A 80 -13.28 23.34 -52.14
C LEU A 80 -12.48 22.69 -51.00
N VAL A 81 -11.32 23.26 -50.69
CA VAL A 81 -10.44 22.87 -49.57
C VAL A 81 -10.28 24.10 -48.68
N PRO A 82 -10.32 23.97 -47.34
CA PRO A 82 -10.17 25.11 -46.44
C PRO A 82 -8.84 25.82 -46.65
N ARG A 83 -8.80 27.13 -46.36
CA ARG A 83 -7.57 27.90 -46.39
C ARG A 83 -6.74 27.58 -45.16
N TYR A 84 -5.49 27.17 -45.37
CA TYR A 84 -4.54 26.85 -44.29
C TYR A 84 -3.64 28.03 -43.93
N PHE A 85 -3.55 29.02 -44.82
CA PHE A 85 -2.72 30.22 -44.64
C PHE A 85 -3.51 31.46 -45.05
N LYS A 86 -3.20 32.58 -44.38
CA LYS A 86 -3.78 33.88 -44.64
C LYS A 86 -3.05 34.58 -45.78
N ASP A 87 -3.81 35.13 -46.73
CA ASP A 87 -3.31 35.97 -47.82
C ASP A 87 -2.68 37.27 -47.28
N TYR A 88 -1.62 37.75 -47.94
CA TYR A 88 -0.87 38.94 -47.51
C TYR A 88 -1.24 40.14 -48.39
N GLU A 89 -1.86 41.17 -47.80
CA GLU A 89 -2.17 42.46 -48.45
C GLU A 89 -2.85 42.36 -49.83
N GLY A 90 -3.73 41.36 -50.03
CA GLY A 90 -4.45 41.14 -51.29
C GLY A 90 -3.72 40.27 -52.31
N HIS A 91 -2.50 39.81 -52.00
CA HIS A 91 -1.77 38.79 -52.75
C HIS A 91 -1.99 37.40 -52.15
N SER A 92 -2.08 36.39 -53.02
CA SER A 92 -2.23 35.00 -52.56
C SER A 92 -0.97 34.54 -51.83
N ALA A 93 -1.12 33.70 -50.81
CA ALA A 93 0.01 33.16 -50.06
C ALA A 93 1.08 32.50 -50.96
N ASP A 94 0.65 31.82 -52.03
CA ASP A 94 1.53 31.14 -52.99
C ASP A 94 2.38 32.13 -53.81
N GLU A 95 1.84 33.30 -54.15
CA GLU A 95 2.56 34.35 -54.91
C GLU A 95 3.72 34.94 -54.10
N VAL A 96 3.55 35.10 -52.79
CA VAL A 96 4.51 35.81 -51.93
C VAL A 96 5.46 34.87 -51.19
N LEU A 97 5.23 33.55 -51.20
CA LEU A 97 5.96 32.57 -50.38
C LEU A 97 7.49 32.62 -50.56
N TYR A 98 7.96 32.78 -51.79
CA TYR A 98 9.39 32.85 -52.12
C TYR A 98 9.94 34.28 -52.17
N SER A 99 9.15 35.27 -51.75
CA SER A 99 9.56 36.68 -51.64
C SER A 99 9.97 37.04 -50.21
N PRO A 100 10.61 38.20 -49.98
CA PRO A 100 10.86 38.71 -48.63
C PRO A 100 9.58 38.89 -47.79
N ASN A 101 8.41 39.02 -48.45
CA ASN A 101 7.12 39.17 -47.78
C ASN A 101 6.50 37.83 -47.36
N GLY A 102 7.07 36.69 -47.77
CA GLY A 102 6.60 35.36 -47.38
C GLY A 102 6.60 35.14 -45.85
N GLN A 103 7.43 35.88 -45.12
CA GLN A 103 7.45 35.87 -43.64
C GLN A 103 6.15 36.37 -42.99
N TYR A 104 5.29 37.08 -43.73
CA TYR A 104 4.00 37.60 -43.26
C TYR A 104 2.83 36.68 -43.60
N VAL A 105 3.07 35.56 -44.29
CA VAL A 105 2.06 34.52 -44.53
C VAL A 105 1.83 33.75 -43.22
N MET A 106 0.67 33.96 -42.62
CA MET A 106 0.33 33.38 -41.32
C MET A 106 -0.46 32.09 -41.49
N ALA A 107 -0.14 31.08 -40.68
CA ALA A 107 -0.91 29.84 -40.64
C ALA A 107 -2.24 30.04 -39.88
N HIS A 108 -3.31 29.46 -40.40
CA HIS A 108 -4.58 29.37 -39.69
C HIS A 108 -4.49 28.37 -38.54
N ASN A 109 -5.22 28.64 -37.45
CA ASN A 109 -5.34 27.68 -36.34
C ASN A 109 -6.39 26.61 -36.68
N GLY A 110 -6.59 25.65 -35.78
CA GLY A 110 -7.56 24.58 -35.95
C GLY A 110 -7.32 23.46 -34.95
N TRP A 111 -7.85 22.29 -35.26
CA TRP A 111 -7.63 21.06 -34.47
C TRP A 111 -7.29 19.87 -35.36
N VAL A 112 -6.62 18.88 -34.77
CA VAL A 112 -6.15 17.67 -35.45
C VAL A 112 -6.85 16.47 -34.82
N MET A 113 -7.60 15.72 -35.62
CA MET A 113 -8.30 14.52 -35.13
C MET A 113 -7.29 13.48 -34.62
N GLY A 114 -7.42 13.10 -33.34
CA GLY A 114 -6.51 12.14 -32.70
C GLY A 114 -5.07 12.64 -32.50
N GLY A 115 -4.83 13.94 -32.64
CA GLY A 115 -3.52 14.55 -32.40
C GLY A 115 -3.08 14.45 -30.94
N ASP A 116 -1.76 14.42 -30.73
CA ASP A 116 -1.17 14.51 -29.38
C ASP A 116 -1.28 15.96 -28.87
N PRO A 117 -2.11 16.24 -27.84
CA PRO A 117 -2.33 17.60 -27.34
C PRO A 117 -1.08 18.21 -26.68
N LEU A 118 -0.08 17.38 -26.33
CA LEU A 118 1.18 17.87 -25.77
C LEU A 118 2.13 18.40 -26.84
N LYS A 119 1.83 18.17 -28.13
CA LYS A 119 2.65 18.61 -29.26
C LYS A 119 1.99 19.75 -30.01
N ASN A 120 2.78 20.78 -30.29
CA ASN A 120 2.35 21.84 -31.17
C ASN A 120 2.32 21.35 -32.63
N PHE A 121 1.13 21.16 -33.18
CA PHE A 121 0.95 20.72 -34.58
C PHE A 121 1.46 21.72 -35.63
N ALA A 122 1.79 22.95 -35.24
CA ALA A 122 2.45 23.95 -36.10
C ALA A 122 3.96 24.07 -35.82
N GLY A 123 4.53 23.21 -34.97
CA GLY A 123 5.96 23.15 -34.71
C GLY A 123 6.75 22.63 -35.92
N PRO A 124 8.08 22.84 -35.96
CA PRO A 124 8.93 22.43 -37.07
C PRO A 124 8.95 20.90 -37.29
N ASP A 125 8.66 20.13 -36.25
CA ASP A 125 8.65 18.66 -36.26
C ASP A 125 7.33 18.08 -36.79
N SER A 126 6.36 18.95 -37.11
CA SER A 126 5.01 18.56 -37.50
C SER A 126 4.78 18.67 -39.00
N ASN A 127 4.18 17.63 -39.57
CA ASN A 127 3.77 17.59 -40.98
C ASN A 127 2.27 17.85 -41.18
N THR A 128 1.53 18.29 -40.15
CA THR A 128 0.06 18.41 -40.17
C THR A 128 -0.45 19.29 -41.32
N TYR A 129 0.15 20.47 -41.53
CA TYR A 129 -0.25 21.38 -42.62
C TYR A 129 0.07 20.79 -44.00
N LEU A 130 1.22 20.12 -44.14
CA LEU A 130 1.63 19.46 -45.38
C LEU A 130 0.70 18.31 -45.75
N ARG A 131 0.38 17.46 -44.75
CA ARG A 131 -0.51 16.29 -44.88
C ARG A 131 -1.99 16.63 -44.84
N ARG A 132 -2.35 17.92 -44.73
CA ARG A 132 -3.74 18.41 -44.68
C ARG A 132 -4.58 17.81 -43.54
N GLU A 133 -3.92 17.42 -42.44
CA GLU A 133 -4.56 16.78 -41.28
C GLU A 133 -5.29 17.78 -40.37
N LEU A 134 -5.00 19.07 -40.50
CA LEU A 134 -5.64 20.13 -39.73
C LEU A 134 -7.04 20.42 -40.28
N ILE A 135 -8.04 20.44 -39.41
CA ILE A 135 -9.33 21.07 -39.67
C ILE A 135 -9.16 22.55 -39.35
N ALA A 136 -8.89 23.35 -40.39
CA ALA A 136 -8.46 24.74 -40.27
C ALA A 136 -9.65 25.70 -40.08
N TRP A 137 -9.46 26.67 -39.17
CA TRP A 137 -10.39 27.77 -38.92
C TRP A 137 -9.91 29.02 -39.68
N GLY A 138 -10.57 29.33 -40.81
CA GLY A 138 -10.16 30.41 -41.71
C GLY A 138 -10.36 31.83 -41.16
N ASP A 139 -11.06 31.97 -40.04
CA ASP A 139 -11.33 33.22 -39.33
C ASP A 139 -10.19 33.64 -38.38
N SER A 140 -9.33 32.70 -37.97
CA SER A 140 -8.32 32.89 -36.94
C SER A 140 -6.91 32.51 -37.40
N VAL A 141 -5.91 33.28 -36.95
CA VAL A 141 -4.49 32.99 -37.19
C VAL A 141 -3.86 32.37 -35.95
N LYS A 142 -2.99 31.37 -36.14
CA LYS A 142 -2.31 30.71 -35.02
C LYS A 142 -1.18 31.58 -34.49
N LEU A 143 -1.22 31.85 -33.18
CA LEU A 143 -0.20 32.66 -32.50
C LEU A 143 1.05 31.83 -32.22
N ARG A 144 2.21 32.26 -32.74
CA ARG A 144 3.51 31.58 -32.56
C ARG A 144 4.28 32.21 -31.39
N TYR A 145 4.07 31.67 -30.19
CA TYR A 145 4.76 32.13 -28.98
C TYR A 145 6.26 31.81 -28.96
N GLY A 146 6.66 30.64 -29.48
CA GLY A 146 8.01 30.08 -29.27
C GLY A 146 8.11 29.32 -27.95
N ASP A 147 9.33 28.99 -27.55
CA ASP A 147 9.61 28.23 -26.33
C ASP A 147 9.69 29.16 -25.11
N GLU A 148 9.99 30.44 -25.33
CA GLU A 148 10.15 31.44 -24.27
C GLU A 148 9.80 32.86 -24.74
N PRO A 149 9.59 33.81 -23.80
CA PRO A 149 9.19 35.18 -24.14
C PRO A 149 10.11 35.91 -25.13
N LYS A 150 11.40 35.54 -25.22
CA LYS A 150 12.35 36.20 -26.13
C LYS A 150 12.14 35.85 -27.60
N ASP A 151 11.44 34.76 -27.90
CA ASP A 151 11.20 34.30 -29.28
C ASP A 151 10.14 35.14 -30.01
N CYS A 152 9.20 35.72 -29.24
CA CYS A 152 8.24 36.70 -29.74
C CYS A 152 7.85 37.72 -28.66
N PRO A 153 8.74 38.66 -28.28
CA PRO A 153 8.55 39.52 -27.12
C PRO A 153 7.28 40.35 -27.14
N PHE A 154 6.85 40.81 -28.33
CA PHE A 154 5.61 41.55 -28.49
C PHE A 154 4.39 40.72 -28.08
N LEU A 155 4.26 39.51 -28.62
CA LEU A 155 3.10 38.64 -28.40
C LEU A 155 2.94 38.27 -26.93
N TRP A 156 4.02 37.84 -26.29
CA TRP A 156 4.01 37.50 -24.86
C TRP A 156 3.60 38.68 -23.98
N ASN A 157 4.16 39.87 -24.23
CA ASN A 157 3.81 41.07 -23.47
C ASN A 157 2.37 41.53 -23.72
N HIS A 158 1.90 41.43 -24.96
CA HIS A 158 0.54 41.77 -25.33
C HIS A 158 -0.47 40.86 -24.62
N MET A 159 -0.27 39.54 -24.71
CA MET A 159 -1.16 38.54 -24.10
C MET A 159 -1.10 38.57 -22.58
N ARG A 160 0.07 38.83 -21.99
CA ARG A 160 0.19 39.04 -20.55
C ARG A 160 -0.67 40.22 -20.10
N ARG A 161 -0.54 41.38 -20.74
CA ARG A 161 -1.34 42.57 -20.40
C ARG A 161 -2.84 42.32 -20.59
N TYR A 162 -3.21 41.62 -21.66
CA TYR A 162 -4.59 41.21 -21.90
C TYR A 162 -5.13 40.39 -20.72
N VAL A 163 -4.45 39.31 -20.35
CA VAL A 163 -4.87 38.44 -19.24
C VAL A 163 -4.88 39.19 -17.91
N GLU A 164 -3.86 40.01 -17.64
CA GLU A 164 -3.78 40.85 -16.44
C GLU A 164 -4.99 41.79 -16.36
N GLN A 165 -5.38 42.43 -17.47
CA GLN A 165 -6.57 43.29 -17.54
C GLN A 165 -7.88 42.50 -17.40
N THR A 166 -7.98 41.30 -17.99
CA THR A 166 -9.18 40.45 -17.85
C THR A 166 -9.46 40.15 -16.39
N VAL A 167 -8.45 39.75 -15.61
CA VAL A 167 -8.68 39.32 -14.22
C VAL A 167 -8.87 40.45 -13.22
N THR A 168 -8.64 41.72 -13.60
CA THR A 168 -9.12 42.85 -12.79
C THR A 168 -10.63 42.98 -12.83
N MET A 169 -11.27 42.53 -13.93
CA MET A 169 -12.72 42.62 -14.13
C MET A 169 -13.45 41.35 -13.74
N PHE A 170 -12.86 40.17 -14.00
CA PHE A 170 -13.53 38.88 -13.83
C PHE A 170 -12.95 38.04 -12.68
N HIS A 171 -13.82 37.29 -12.01
CA HIS A 171 -13.45 36.36 -10.92
C HIS A 171 -12.89 35.02 -11.42
N GLY A 172 -13.07 34.74 -12.71
CA GLY A 172 -12.62 33.51 -13.32
C GLY A 172 -12.46 33.63 -14.83
N VAL A 173 -11.82 32.63 -15.42
CA VAL A 173 -11.58 32.52 -16.86
C VAL A 173 -11.96 31.14 -17.37
N ARG A 174 -12.51 31.08 -18.59
CA ARG A 174 -12.73 29.84 -19.34
C ARG A 174 -11.62 29.70 -20.38
N LEU A 175 -10.86 28.61 -20.29
CA LEU A 175 -9.85 28.24 -21.27
C LEU A 175 -10.51 27.42 -22.37
N ASP A 176 -10.77 28.09 -23.48
CA ASP A 176 -11.24 27.45 -24.70
C ASP A 176 -10.14 26.58 -25.31
N ASN A 177 -10.50 25.37 -25.79
CA ASN A 177 -9.57 24.44 -26.43
C ASN A 177 -8.22 24.32 -25.70
N CYS A 178 -8.25 24.18 -24.37
CA CYS A 178 -7.06 24.25 -23.50
C CYS A 178 -5.96 23.25 -23.92
N HIS A 179 -6.38 22.06 -24.37
CA HIS A 179 -5.52 20.99 -24.86
C HIS A 179 -4.71 21.35 -26.12
N SER A 180 -5.09 22.41 -26.85
CA SER A 180 -4.38 22.90 -28.04
C SER A 180 -3.44 24.07 -27.74
N THR A 181 -3.37 24.51 -26.48
CA THR A 181 -2.48 25.58 -26.03
C THR A 181 -1.20 24.98 -25.44
N PRO A 182 0.00 25.39 -25.88
CA PRO A 182 1.24 24.92 -25.29
C PRO A 182 1.27 25.18 -23.77
N LEU A 183 1.58 24.14 -22.99
CA LEU A 183 1.50 24.17 -21.52
C LEU A 183 2.29 25.34 -20.91
N HIS A 184 3.51 25.60 -21.39
CA HIS A 184 4.37 26.66 -20.84
C HIS A 184 3.80 28.06 -21.08
N VAL A 185 3.06 28.26 -22.17
CA VAL A 185 2.38 29.53 -22.47
C VAL A 185 1.20 29.74 -21.52
N ALA A 186 0.35 28.73 -21.39
CA ALA A 186 -0.81 28.79 -20.50
C ALA A 186 -0.39 28.99 -19.03
N GLU A 187 0.64 28.26 -18.59
CA GLU A 187 1.20 28.36 -17.23
C GLU A 187 1.68 29.78 -16.94
N TYR A 188 2.50 30.37 -17.82
CA TYR A 188 2.99 31.73 -17.66
C TYR A 188 1.87 32.77 -17.57
N LEU A 189 0.86 32.67 -18.45
CA LEU A 189 -0.23 33.64 -18.50
C LEU A 189 -1.16 33.51 -17.27
N LEU A 190 -1.47 32.28 -16.85
CA LEU A 190 -2.26 32.04 -15.64
C LEU A 190 -1.51 32.47 -14.37
N ASP A 191 -0.20 32.29 -14.30
CA ASP A 191 0.61 32.78 -13.19
C ASP A 191 0.62 34.30 -13.13
N ALA A 192 0.69 34.99 -14.27
CA ALA A 192 0.53 36.44 -14.32
C ALA A 192 -0.86 36.86 -13.83
N ALA A 193 -1.90 36.12 -14.22
CA ALA A 193 -3.28 36.34 -13.78
C ALA A 193 -3.42 36.18 -12.26
N ARG A 194 -2.87 35.09 -11.69
CA ARG A 194 -2.96 34.77 -10.26
C ARG A 194 -2.17 35.71 -9.37
N LYS A 195 -1.14 36.38 -9.89
CA LYS A 195 -0.46 37.48 -9.18
C LYS A 195 -1.39 38.65 -8.90
N ILE A 196 -2.36 38.91 -9.78
CA ILE A 196 -3.37 39.96 -9.60
C ILE A 196 -4.58 39.44 -8.83
N ARG A 197 -5.03 38.22 -9.14
CA ARG A 197 -6.16 37.56 -8.49
C ARG A 197 -5.77 36.18 -7.94
N PRO A 198 -5.30 36.09 -6.69
CA PRO A 198 -4.85 34.82 -6.11
C PRO A 198 -5.92 33.73 -6.04
N ASP A 199 -7.19 34.11 -5.97
CA ASP A 199 -8.38 33.24 -5.90
C ASP A 199 -9.05 33.01 -7.27
N LEU A 200 -8.31 33.21 -8.37
CA LEU A 200 -8.83 33.08 -9.74
C LEU A 200 -9.43 31.68 -9.99
N TYR A 201 -10.73 31.65 -10.33
CA TYR A 201 -11.41 30.44 -10.75
C TYR A 201 -11.10 30.10 -12.21
N VAL A 202 -10.49 28.95 -12.47
CA VAL A 202 -10.11 28.55 -13.85
C VAL A 202 -10.96 27.37 -14.28
N VAL A 203 -11.69 27.54 -15.37
CA VAL A 203 -12.46 26.48 -16.03
C VAL A 203 -11.80 26.15 -17.35
N ALA A 204 -11.67 24.87 -17.70
CA ALA A 204 -11.10 24.48 -18.98
C ALA A 204 -12.02 23.54 -19.75
N GLU A 205 -12.15 23.83 -21.04
CA GLU A 205 -12.55 22.84 -22.02
C GLU A 205 -11.35 21.96 -22.36
N LEU A 206 -11.33 20.77 -21.76
CA LEU A 206 -10.23 19.83 -21.85
C LEU A 206 -10.79 18.43 -22.11
N PHE A 207 -10.62 17.99 -23.35
CA PHE A 207 -11.08 16.71 -23.86
C PHE A 207 -9.88 15.99 -24.47
N THR A 208 -9.01 15.45 -23.62
CA THR A 208 -7.97 14.54 -24.10
C THR A 208 -8.51 13.11 -24.10
N ASN A 209 -7.92 12.24 -24.91
CA ASN A 209 -8.27 10.82 -24.94
C ASN A 209 -7.67 10.04 -23.74
N SER A 210 -7.21 10.73 -22.68
CA SER A 210 -6.50 10.13 -21.55
C SER A 210 -6.62 10.95 -20.26
N ASP A 211 -7.23 10.37 -19.23
CA ASP A 211 -7.28 10.97 -17.88
C ASP A 211 -5.87 11.34 -17.36
N ALA A 212 -4.82 10.59 -17.75
CA ALA A 212 -3.44 10.91 -17.39
C ALA A 212 -2.94 12.20 -18.06
N THR A 213 -3.35 12.46 -19.30
CA THR A 213 -3.00 13.69 -20.00
C THR A 213 -3.78 14.87 -19.44
N ASP A 214 -5.08 14.70 -19.17
CA ASP A 214 -5.90 15.70 -18.46
C ASP A 214 -5.24 16.11 -17.13
N ASN A 215 -4.75 15.14 -16.35
CA ASN A 215 -4.08 15.39 -15.08
C ASN A 215 -2.80 16.24 -15.21
N ILE A 216 -2.05 16.12 -16.31
CA ILE A 216 -0.87 16.97 -16.55
C ILE A 216 -1.30 18.43 -16.67
N PHE A 217 -2.34 18.71 -17.47
CA PHE A 217 -2.86 20.07 -17.64
C PHE A 217 -3.46 20.60 -16.34
N VAL A 218 -4.32 19.82 -15.66
CA VAL A 218 -4.97 20.25 -14.41
C VAL A 218 -3.93 20.61 -13.35
N ASN A 219 -2.94 19.75 -13.13
CA ASN A 219 -1.94 19.94 -12.08
C ASN A 219 -0.98 21.09 -12.39
N ARG A 220 -0.50 21.21 -13.64
CA ARG A 220 0.43 22.28 -14.00
C ARG A 220 -0.23 23.63 -14.10
N LEU A 221 -1.42 23.70 -14.71
CA LEU A 221 -2.12 24.95 -14.92
C LEU A 221 -2.94 25.38 -13.71
N GLY A 222 -3.13 24.52 -12.70
CA GLY A 222 -3.98 24.78 -11.54
C GLY A 222 -5.45 24.97 -11.92
N ILE A 223 -5.95 24.18 -12.87
CA ILE A 223 -7.33 24.28 -13.33
C ILE A 223 -8.27 23.91 -12.17
N THR A 224 -9.25 24.76 -11.89
CA THR A 224 -10.22 24.54 -10.82
C THR A 224 -11.32 23.56 -11.23
N SER A 225 -11.87 23.72 -12.44
CA SER A 225 -12.91 22.85 -12.96
C SER A 225 -12.72 22.47 -14.42
N LEU A 226 -13.08 21.23 -14.75
CA LEU A 226 -13.20 20.79 -16.15
C LEU A 226 -14.66 20.90 -16.60
N ILE A 227 -14.88 21.43 -17.80
CA ILE A 227 -16.21 21.44 -18.41
C ILE A 227 -16.59 20.01 -18.76
N ARG A 228 -17.82 19.64 -18.38
CA ARG A 228 -18.45 18.37 -18.71
C ARG A 228 -19.83 18.67 -19.27
N GLU A 229 -20.26 17.93 -20.28
CA GLU A 229 -21.47 18.27 -21.05
C GLU A 229 -22.51 17.18 -20.87
N ALA A 230 -23.70 17.52 -20.38
CA ALA A 230 -24.81 16.56 -20.29
C ALA A 230 -25.27 16.11 -21.68
N MET A 231 -25.11 16.98 -22.69
CA MET A 231 -25.41 16.68 -24.09
C MET A 231 -24.53 15.59 -24.70
N SER A 232 -23.38 15.25 -24.11
CA SER A 232 -22.55 14.13 -24.61
C SER A 232 -23.18 12.76 -24.32
N ALA A 233 -24.10 12.68 -23.35
CA ALA A 233 -24.84 11.46 -23.09
C ALA A 233 -25.77 11.13 -24.26
N TRP A 234 -25.66 9.90 -24.77
CA TRP A 234 -26.50 9.39 -25.86
C TRP A 234 -27.82 8.78 -25.39
N ASP A 235 -27.93 8.43 -24.10
CA ASP A 235 -29.16 7.95 -23.47
C ASP A 235 -29.25 8.41 -21.99
N SER A 236 -30.38 8.09 -21.35
CA SER A 236 -30.64 8.43 -19.96
C SER A 236 -29.67 7.77 -18.98
N HIS A 237 -29.21 6.55 -19.26
CA HIS A 237 -28.33 5.81 -18.38
C HIS A 237 -26.93 6.44 -18.35
N GLU A 238 -26.41 6.83 -19.52
CA GLU A 238 -25.14 7.54 -19.63
C GLU A 238 -25.18 8.89 -18.91
N LEU A 239 -26.29 9.63 -18.99
CA LEU A 239 -26.46 10.85 -18.21
C LEU A 239 -26.42 10.57 -16.70
N GLY A 240 -27.11 9.52 -16.23
CA GLY A 240 -27.04 9.06 -14.85
C GLY A 240 -25.61 8.69 -14.42
N ARG A 241 -24.83 8.02 -15.28
CA ARG A 241 -23.43 7.69 -15.04
C ARG A 241 -22.55 8.93 -14.87
N LEU A 242 -22.76 9.97 -15.68
CA LEU A 242 -22.06 11.25 -15.54
C LEU A 242 -22.42 11.95 -14.22
N VAL A 243 -23.71 11.95 -13.84
CA VAL A 243 -24.15 12.46 -12.53
C VAL A 243 -23.48 11.69 -11.39
N TYR A 244 -23.38 10.36 -11.46
CA TYR A 244 -22.69 9.58 -10.45
C TYR A 244 -21.20 9.94 -10.37
N ARG A 245 -20.51 10.02 -11.52
CA ARG A 245 -19.07 10.29 -11.59
C ARG A 245 -18.68 11.65 -11.01
N TYR A 246 -19.50 12.67 -11.22
CA TYR A 246 -19.22 14.05 -10.77
C TYR A 246 -20.03 14.47 -9.54
N GLY A 247 -20.94 13.62 -9.08
CA GLY A 247 -21.97 13.97 -8.12
C GLY A 247 -21.56 13.95 -6.65
N GLY A 248 -20.30 13.62 -6.33
CA GLY A 248 -19.77 13.61 -4.95
C GLY A 248 -19.31 12.23 -4.48
N ASP A 249 -19.16 12.07 -3.16
CA ASP A 249 -18.83 10.78 -2.54
C ASP A 249 -20.05 9.82 -2.63
N PRO A 250 -19.87 8.48 -2.67
CA PRO A 250 -21.01 7.57 -2.62
C PRO A 250 -21.75 7.66 -1.27
N VAL A 251 -23.08 7.43 -1.28
CA VAL A 251 -23.87 7.32 -0.05
C VAL A 251 -23.30 6.22 0.86
N GLY A 252 -23.04 6.57 2.12
CA GLY A 252 -22.44 5.65 3.08
C GLY A 252 -20.91 5.57 3.01
N ALA A 253 -20.25 6.51 2.31
CA ALA A 253 -18.80 6.64 2.30
C ALA A 253 -18.20 6.64 3.71
N PHE A 254 -16.97 6.15 3.83
CA PHE A 254 -16.25 6.13 5.10
C PHE A 254 -16.02 7.55 5.63
N ILE A 255 -16.13 7.71 6.95
CA ILE A 255 -15.89 8.99 7.62
C ILE A 255 -14.40 9.34 7.47
N LYS A 256 -14.11 10.43 6.75
CA LYS A 256 -12.75 10.90 6.51
C LYS A 256 -12.13 11.42 7.82
N PRO A 257 -10.92 10.98 8.22
CA PRO A 257 -10.25 11.51 9.40
C PRO A 257 -9.83 12.97 9.18
N LEU A 258 -9.69 13.73 10.26
CA LEU A 258 -9.24 15.14 10.22
C LEU A 258 -7.84 15.30 9.61
N GLU A 259 -6.98 14.30 9.81
CA GLU A 259 -5.65 14.22 9.22
C GLU A 259 -5.60 13.00 8.29
N GLN A 260 -5.37 13.25 7.00
CA GLN A 260 -5.13 12.22 6.00
C GLN A 260 -4.01 12.65 5.05
N PRO A 261 -3.25 11.71 4.49
CA PRO A 261 -2.34 12.02 3.39
C PRO A 261 -3.08 12.71 2.25
N LEU A 262 -2.42 13.63 1.55
CA LEU A 262 -2.94 14.18 0.29
C LEU A 262 -3.09 13.03 -0.71
N ARG A 263 -4.26 12.91 -1.33
CA ARG A 263 -4.58 11.83 -2.28
C ARG A 263 -5.03 12.42 -3.62
N PRO A 264 -4.73 11.72 -4.73
CA PRO A 264 -5.35 12.04 -6.01
C PRO A 264 -6.88 11.95 -5.91
N THR A 265 -7.58 12.91 -6.48
CA THR A 265 -9.04 12.92 -6.61
C THR A 265 -9.43 13.26 -8.04
N ILE A 266 -10.67 12.93 -8.43
CA ILE A 266 -11.22 13.36 -9.71
C ILE A 266 -11.22 14.90 -9.74
N ALA A 267 -10.81 15.49 -10.87
CA ALA A 267 -10.86 16.93 -11.07
C ALA A 267 -12.31 17.41 -10.94
N HIS A 268 -12.52 18.54 -10.26
CA HIS A 268 -13.85 19.09 -10.07
C HIS A 268 -14.50 19.40 -11.42
N ALA A 269 -15.81 19.18 -11.54
CA ALA A 269 -16.55 19.38 -12.78
C ALA A 269 -17.36 20.69 -12.74
N LEU A 270 -17.42 21.38 -13.87
CA LEU A 270 -18.50 22.29 -14.22
C LEU A 270 -19.42 21.55 -15.20
N PHE A 271 -20.52 21.00 -14.69
CA PHE A 271 -21.42 20.17 -15.45
C PHE A 271 -22.49 21.02 -16.13
N MET A 272 -22.38 21.14 -17.45
CA MET A 272 -23.23 21.99 -18.27
C MET A 272 -24.41 21.21 -18.83
N ASP A 273 -25.63 21.71 -18.67
CA ASP A 273 -26.83 21.14 -19.31
C ASP A 273 -26.65 21.10 -20.82
N GLN A 274 -26.26 22.25 -21.38
CA GLN A 274 -25.95 22.49 -22.78
C GLN A 274 -24.88 23.58 -22.85
N THR A 275 -23.79 23.34 -23.57
CA THR A 275 -22.78 24.36 -23.88
C THR A 275 -23.21 25.21 -25.07
N HIS A 276 -22.45 26.26 -25.38
CA HIS A 276 -22.75 27.10 -26.56
C HIS A 276 -22.42 26.39 -27.89
N ASP A 277 -21.53 25.39 -27.87
CA ASP A 277 -21.17 24.60 -29.06
C ASP A 277 -22.10 23.40 -29.29
N ASN A 278 -22.92 23.04 -28.30
CA ASN A 278 -23.85 21.94 -28.45
C ASN A 278 -25.02 22.30 -29.40
N PRO A 279 -25.51 21.34 -30.20
CA PRO A 279 -26.77 21.51 -30.92
C PRO A 279 -27.92 21.72 -29.93
N SER A 280 -29.05 22.23 -30.44
CA SER A 280 -30.26 22.37 -29.61
C SER A 280 -30.63 21.03 -28.97
N SER A 281 -30.89 21.03 -27.67
CA SER A 281 -31.41 19.85 -26.96
C SER A 281 -32.72 19.35 -27.56
N ILE A 282 -33.53 20.24 -28.12
CA ILE A 282 -34.79 19.89 -28.79
C ILE A 282 -34.53 19.13 -30.11
N GLU A 283 -33.50 19.53 -30.87
CA GLU A 283 -33.09 18.85 -32.11
C GLU A 283 -32.46 17.48 -31.83
N LYS A 284 -31.58 17.43 -30.82
CA LYS A 284 -30.83 16.21 -30.51
C LYS A 284 -31.67 15.17 -29.75
N ARG A 285 -32.63 15.63 -28.95
CA ARG A 285 -33.43 14.81 -28.03
C ARG A 285 -34.91 15.08 -28.22
N SER A 286 -35.51 15.80 -27.27
CA SER A 286 -36.88 16.29 -27.36
C SER A 286 -37.08 17.46 -26.40
N VAL A 287 -38.09 18.28 -26.67
CA VAL A 287 -38.49 19.38 -25.77
C VAL A 287 -38.82 18.90 -24.35
N TYR A 288 -39.31 17.66 -24.19
CA TYR A 288 -39.64 17.09 -22.89
C TYR A 288 -38.41 16.76 -22.05
N ASP A 289 -37.21 16.67 -22.64
CA ASP A 289 -35.99 16.30 -21.90
C ASP A 289 -35.36 17.46 -21.13
N LEU A 290 -35.66 18.72 -21.50
CA LEU A 290 -34.88 19.86 -21.01
C LEU A 290 -34.97 20.03 -19.50
N LEU A 291 -36.18 19.91 -18.94
CA LEU A 291 -36.41 19.98 -17.49
C LEU A 291 -35.81 18.75 -16.75
N PRO A 292 -36.09 17.50 -17.14
CA PRO A 292 -35.47 16.30 -16.58
C PRO A 292 -33.93 16.32 -16.57
N SER A 293 -33.31 16.68 -17.69
CA SER A 293 -31.84 16.72 -17.82
C SER A 293 -31.24 17.84 -16.98
N ALA A 294 -31.83 19.03 -16.97
CA ALA A 294 -31.40 20.12 -16.09
C ALA A 294 -31.52 19.75 -14.61
N ALA A 295 -32.55 18.98 -14.24
CA ALA A 295 -32.73 18.51 -12.88
C ALA A 295 -31.64 17.50 -12.46
N LEU A 296 -31.25 16.59 -13.37
CA LEU A 296 -30.17 15.63 -13.14
C LEU A 296 -28.80 16.32 -13.04
N VAL A 297 -28.54 17.33 -13.85
CA VAL A 297 -27.31 18.14 -13.75
C VAL A 297 -27.29 18.94 -12.46
N SER A 298 -28.39 19.63 -12.13
CA SER A 298 -28.49 20.47 -10.94
C SER A 298 -28.46 19.67 -9.63
N ILE A 299 -28.87 18.41 -9.58
CA ILE A 299 -28.81 17.61 -8.35
C ILE A 299 -27.40 17.06 -8.05
N ALA A 300 -26.51 16.97 -9.06
CA ALA A 300 -25.12 16.56 -8.86
C ALA A 300 -24.38 17.50 -7.89
N CYS A 301 -23.51 16.96 -7.03
CA CYS A 301 -22.66 17.77 -6.13
C CYS A 301 -21.41 18.32 -6.83
N CYS A 302 -21.61 19.07 -7.91
CA CYS A 302 -20.57 19.80 -8.63
C CYS A 302 -21.10 21.17 -9.07
N ALA A 303 -20.26 22.03 -9.64
CA ALA A 303 -20.76 23.24 -10.27
C ALA A 303 -21.64 22.87 -11.49
N SER A 304 -22.68 23.67 -11.75
CA SER A 304 -23.56 23.49 -12.90
C SER A 304 -23.65 24.75 -13.75
N GLY A 305 -24.02 24.60 -15.03
CA GLY A 305 -24.24 25.74 -15.93
C GLY A 305 -25.15 25.41 -17.11
N SER A 306 -25.60 26.44 -17.81
CA SER A 306 -26.52 26.34 -18.96
C SER A 306 -26.23 27.48 -19.94
N ASN A 307 -26.56 27.28 -21.21
CA ASN A 307 -26.57 28.34 -22.22
C ASN A 307 -27.95 29.00 -22.29
N MET A 308 -28.02 30.33 -22.52
CA MET A 308 -29.26 31.13 -22.40
C MET A 308 -30.47 30.54 -23.15
N GLY A 309 -30.25 30.04 -24.37
CA GLY A 309 -31.35 29.51 -25.21
C GLY A 309 -32.02 28.24 -24.67
N TYR A 310 -31.37 27.51 -23.76
CA TYR A 310 -31.87 26.24 -23.23
C TYR A 310 -33.15 26.45 -22.42
N ASP A 311 -33.11 27.35 -21.45
CA ASP A 311 -34.18 27.56 -20.47
C ASP A 311 -35.46 28.12 -21.09
N ILE A 312 -35.34 28.85 -22.20
CA ILE A 312 -36.49 29.42 -22.94
C ILE A 312 -36.97 28.54 -24.10
N LEU A 313 -36.46 27.31 -24.23
CA LEU A 313 -36.85 26.32 -25.24
C LEU A 313 -36.56 26.75 -26.68
N VAL A 314 -35.38 27.30 -26.97
CA VAL A 314 -34.97 27.57 -28.36
C VAL A 314 -34.81 26.24 -29.10
N PRO A 315 -35.56 25.99 -30.18
CA PRO A 315 -35.56 24.67 -30.81
C PRO A 315 -34.43 24.45 -31.78
N HIS A 316 -33.66 25.48 -32.16
CA HIS A 316 -32.58 25.39 -33.13
C HIS A 316 -31.22 25.74 -32.51
N HIS A 317 -30.14 25.22 -33.07
CA HIS A 317 -28.78 25.61 -32.67
C HIS A 317 -28.54 27.12 -32.88
N ILE A 318 -27.94 27.77 -31.88
CA ILE A 318 -27.58 29.19 -31.89
C ILE A 318 -26.11 29.27 -32.31
N HIS A 319 -25.86 29.47 -33.60
CA HIS A 319 -24.51 29.41 -34.15
C HIS A 319 -23.70 30.65 -33.77
N VAL A 320 -22.52 30.47 -33.16
CA VAL A 320 -21.67 31.59 -32.70
C VAL A 320 -21.13 32.48 -33.81
N VAL A 321 -21.17 32.01 -35.08
CA VAL A 321 -20.68 32.76 -36.25
C VAL A 321 -21.81 33.40 -37.05
N ASP A 322 -22.91 32.68 -37.29
CA ASP A 322 -23.93 33.09 -38.27
C ASP A 322 -25.18 33.71 -37.62
N GLU A 323 -25.29 33.67 -36.29
CA GLU A 323 -26.45 34.21 -35.59
C GLU A 323 -26.30 35.72 -35.34
N GLU A 324 -27.08 36.53 -36.07
CA GLU A 324 -27.08 37.98 -35.94
C GLU A 324 -28.23 38.51 -35.05
N ARG A 325 -29.20 37.66 -34.70
CA ARG A 325 -30.39 38.09 -33.93
C ARG A 325 -30.05 38.29 -32.46
N GLN A 326 -30.74 39.22 -31.83
CA GLN A 326 -30.57 39.50 -30.41
C GLN A 326 -31.40 38.55 -29.55
N TYR A 327 -30.94 38.24 -28.33
CA TYR A 327 -31.82 37.60 -27.36
C TYR A 327 -33.03 38.49 -27.04
N MET A 328 -34.17 37.85 -26.79
CA MET A 328 -35.34 38.55 -26.26
C MET A 328 -35.03 39.19 -24.90
N ASN A 329 -35.69 40.32 -24.61
CA ASN A 329 -35.51 41.07 -23.38
C ASN A 329 -36.26 40.39 -22.22
N TRP A 330 -35.76 40.61 -21.00
CA TRP A 330 -36.51 40.27 -19.80
C TRP A 330 -37.64 41.29 -19.58
N SER A 331 -38.88 40.90 -19.88
CA SER A 331 -40.09 41.72 -19.72
C SER A 331 -41.35 40.84 -19.66
N ASP A 332 -42.45 41.39 -19.18
CA ASP A 332 -43.73 40.66 -19.13
C ASP A 332 -44.24 40.22 -20.52
N GLU A 333 -43.79 40.89 -21.58
CA GLU A 333 -44.22 40.66 -22.97
C GLU A 333 -43.32 39.67 -23.76
N GLU A 334 -42.03 39.57 -23.42
CA GLU A 334 -41.03 38.76 -24.14
C GLU A 334 -40.59 37.52 -23.37
N ILE A 335 -39.57 37.64 -22.52
CA ILE A 335 -39.13 36.58 -21.61
C ILE A 335 -39.40 37.02 -20.18
N ASN A 336 -40.08 36.16 -19.42
CA ASN A 336 -40.31 36.32 -18.00
C ASN A 336 -40.15 34.97 -17.28
N ILE A 337 -40.45 34.95 -15.98
CA ILE A 337 -40.34 33.75 -15.14
C ILE A 337 -41.20 32.56 -15.63
N GLU A 338 -42.30 32.82 -16.33
CA GLU A 338 -43.21 31.79 -16.86
C GLU A 338 -42.77 31.25 -18.24
N THR A 339 -41.70 31.80 -18.81
CA THR A 339 -41.20 31.40 -20.12
C THR A 339 -40.43 30.08 -20.04
N GLY A 340 -40.76 29.13 -20.91
CA GLY A 340 -40.06 27.85 -21.01
C GLY A 340 -40.00 27.10 -19.68
N ILE A 341 -38.77 26.81 -19.24
CA ILE A 341 -38.45 26.17 -17.95
C ILE A 341 -37.77 27.12 -16.96
N VAL A 342 -37.77 28.45 -17.21
CA VAL A 342 -37.05 29.44 -16.39
C VAL A 342 -37.41 29.34 -14.89
N ALA A 343 -38.70 29.28 -14.55
CA ALA A 343 -39.15 29.05 -13.17
C ALA A 343 -38.65 27.71 -12.59
N GLY A 344 -38.60 26.66 -13.43
CA GLY A 344 -38.09 25.35 -13.05
C GLY A 344 -36.59 25.37 -12.76
N LYS A 345 -35.80 26.02 -13.62
CA LYS A 345 -34.35 26.17 -13.41
C LYS A 345 -34.04 27.00 -12.16
N LYS A 346 -34.82 28.06 -11.89
CA LYS A 346 -34.73 28.81 -10.64
C LYS A 346 -34.91 27.89 -9.42
N ALA A 347 -35.99 27.09 -9.40
CA ALA A 347 -36.26 26.16 -8.30
C ALA A 347 -35.14 25.12 -8.12
N LEU A 348 -34.62 24.56 -9.22
CA LEU A 348 -33.50 23.61 -9.19
C LEU A 348 -32.20 24.24 -8.69
N ASN A 349 -31.90 25.49 -9.06
CA ASN A 349 -30.72 26.21 -8.60
C ASN A 349 -30.81 26.58 -7.12
N GLU A 350 -31.98 27.00 -6.65
CA GLU A 350 -32.24 27.25 -5.21
C GLU A 350 -32.07 25.97 -4.39
N LEU A 351 -32.60 24.85 -4.89
CA LEU A 351 -32.40 23.54 -4.27
C LEU A 351 -30.92 23.14 -4.26
N HIS A 352 -30.21 23.26 -5.38
CA HIS A 352 -28.79 22.94 -5.47
C HIS A 352 -27.95 23.76 -4.47
N TYR A 353 -28.24 25.06 -4.37
CA TYR A 353 -27.58 25.97 -3.44
C TYR A 353 -27.84 25.60 -1.98
N ASP A 354 -29.10 25.31 -1.60
CA ASP A 354 -29.42 24.90 -0.22
C ASP A 354 -28.72 23.59 0.15
N LEU A 355 -28.76 22.61 -0.75
CA LEU A 355 -28.11 21.31 -0.55
C LEU A 355 -26.59 21.45 -0.42
N GLY A 356 -25.95 22.25 -1.27
CA GLY A 356 -24.53 22.55 -1.18
C GLY A 356 -24.17 23.25 0.14
N LYS A 357 -24.93 24.29 0.51
CA LYS A 357 -24.73 25.05 1.75
C LYS A 357 -24.89 24.20 3.00
N ARG A 358 -25.82 23.25 3.00
CA ARG A 358 -26.09 22.35 4.13
C ARG A 358 -25.17 21.13 4.18
N GLY A 359 -24.33 20.92 3.17
CA GLY A 359 -23.36 19.82 3.12
C GLY A 359 -23.96 18.48 2.69
N PHE A 360 -24.86 18.49 1.71
CA PHE A 360 -25.29 17.27 1.02
C PHE A 360 -24.25 16.91 -0.04
N ASP A 361 -23.23 16.16 0.36
CA ASP A 361 -22.01 15.88 -0.39
C ASP A 361 -21.92 14.44 -0.90
N GLN A 362 -22.90 13.60 -0.54
CA GLN A 362 -22.97 12.21 -1.00
C GLN A 362 -24.05 12.00 -2.07
N VAL A 363 -23.79 11.13 -3.04
CA VAL A 363 -24.68 10.82 -4.16
C VAL A 363 -24.89 9.32 -4.33
N TYR A 364 -26.13 8.96 -4.70
CA TYR A 364 -26.50 7.64 -5.19
C TYR A 364 -27.42 7.81 -6.40
N VAL A 365 -27.13 7.09 -7.48
CA VAL A 365 -27.88 7.18 -8.73
C VAL A 365 -28.48 5.81 -9.02
N ASP A 366 -29.78 5.77 -9.28
CA ASP A 366 -30.55 4.56 -9.53
C ASP A 366 -31.27 4.67 -10.88
N GLN A 367 -31.02 3.69 -11.77
CA GLN A 367 -31.70 3.59 -13.05
C GLN A 367 -32.94 2.70 -12.88
N ILE A 368 -34.12 3.32 -12.80
CA ILE A 368 -35.37 2.59 -12.51
C ILE A 368 -35.96 1.96 -13.77
N ASP A 369 -35.82 2.64 -14.90
CA ASP A 369 -36.19 2.17 -16.22
C ASP A 369 -35.32 2.90 -17.25
N SER A 370 -35.34 2.47 -18.51
CA SER A 370 -34.65 3.10 -19.66
C SER A 370 -34.65 4.63 -19.67
N ASP A 371 -35.73 5.29 -19.25
CA ASP A 371 -35.88 6.75 -19.27
C ASP A 371 -36.03 7.39 -17.87
N ILE A 372 -36.03 6.60 -16.78
CA ILE A 372 -36.26 7.10 -15.41
C ILE A 372 -35.01 6.95 -14.55
N VAL A 373 -34.46 8.08 -14.11
CA VAL A 373 -33.29 8.15 -13.23
C VAL A 373 -33.69 8.78 -11.90
N CYS A 374 -33.32 8.13 -10.81
CA CYS A 374 -33.47 8.67 -9.46
C CYS A 374 -32.10 8.99 -8.88
N VAL A 375 -31.93 10.21 -8.37
CA VAL A 375 -30.69 10.64 -7.72
C VAL A 375 -30.98 10.99 -6.28
N THR A 376 -30.30 10.34 -5.36
CA THR A 376 -30.31 10.69 -3.94
C THR A 376 -29.08 11.52 -3.63
N ARG A 377 -29.29 12.77 -3.19
CA ARG A 377 -28.26 13.58 -2.54
C ARG A 377 -28.43 13.46 -1.02
N HIS A 378 -27.37 13.05 -0.33
CA HIS A 378 -27.41 12.68 1.08
C HIS A 378 -26.43 13.53 1.89
N ASN A 379 -26.86 13.97 3.08
CA ASN A 379 -26.00 14.68 4.02
C ASN A 379 -25.22 13.69 4.89
N GLY A 380 -23.89 13.64 4.76
CA GLY A 380 -23.06 12.73 5.53
C GLY A 380 -23.12 12.91 7.06
N LYS A 381 -23.60 14.06 7.55
CA LYS A 381 -23.67 14.39 8.99
C LYS A 381 -25.07 14.23 9.57
N THR A 382 -26.10 14.82 8.95
CA THR A 382 -27.47 14.76 9.47
C THR A 382 -28.22 13.51 9.01
N HIS A 383 -27.73 12.85 7.95
CA HIS A 383 -28.37 11.74 7.25
C HIS A 383 -29.74 12.06 6.65
N ASP A 384 -30.08 13.35 6.56
CA ASP A 384 -31.20 13.81 5.75
C ASP A 384 -30.84 13.63 4.27
N LYS A 385 -31.87 13.49 3.44
CA LYS A 385 -31.73 13.15 2.03
C LYS A 385 -32.70 13.96 1.20
N VAL A 386 -32.29 14.29 0.00
CA VAL A 386 -33.20 14.70 -1.07
C VAL A 386 -33.10 13.67 -2.18
N VAL A 387 -34.25 13.13 -2.57
CA VAL A 387 -34.34 12.21 -3.70
C VAL A 387 -35.04 12.93 -4.84
N LEU A 388 -34.36 13.04 -5.97
CA LEU A 388 -34.86 13.62 -7.21
C LEU A 388 -35.16 12.50 -8.20
N MET A 389 -36.42 12.36 -8.60
CA MET A 389 -36.87 11.44 -9.65
C MET A 389 -37.06 12.23 -10.94
N SER A 390 -36.39 11.81 -12.01
CA SER A 390 -36.39 12.48 -13.30
C SER A 390 -36.83 11.50 -14.39
N TYR A 391 -37.89 11.83 -15.14
CA TYR A 391 -38.34 11.06 -16.29
C TYR A 391 -37.88 11.76 -17.57
N THR A 392 -36.71 11.35 -18.05
CA THR A 392 -36.04 11.89 -19.24
C THR A 392 -36.80 11.52 -20.53
N SER A 393 -36.45 12.18 -21.64
CA SER A 393 -37.10 11.94 -22.93
C SER A 393 -36.14 12.20 -24.09
N PHE A 394 -35.18 11.28 -24.30
CA PHE A 394 -34.17 11.39 -25.36
C PHE A 394 -34.74 11.28 -26.78
N SER A 395 -36.01 10.89 -26.90
CA SER A 395 -36.80 10.94 -28.13
C SER A 395 -38.19 11.50 -27.83
N THR A 396 -38.96 11.91 -28.84
CA THR A 396 -40.35 12.34 -28.66
C THR A 396 -41.17 11.23 -27.99
N PRO A 397 -41.86 11.51 -26.87
CA PRO A 397 -42.46 10.47 -26.05
C PRO A 397 -43.69 9.82 -26.71
N SER A 398 -43.80 8.51 -26.56
CA SER A 398 -45.05 7.75 -26.79
C SER A 398 -45.98 7.84 -25.57
N ASN A 399 -47.19 7.26 -25.60
CA ASN A 399 -48.16 7.25 -24.48
C ASN A 399 -47.70 6.43 -23.23
N LYS A 400 -46.42 6.49 -22.85
CA LYS A 400 -45.84 5.82 -21.67
C LYS A 400 -46.07 6.66 -20.39
N ASN A 401 -46.09 5.97 -19.24
CA ASN A 401 -46.13 6.58 -17.91
C ASN A 401 -45.29 5.75 -16.92
N GLY A 402 -45.16 6.23 -15.69
CA GLY A 402 -44.39 5.59 -14.63
C GLY A 402 -45.11 4.46 -13.87
N LEU A 403 -46.39 4.19 -14.16
CA LEU A 403 -47.21 3.27 -13.37
C LEU A 403 -46.56 1.88 -13.28
N GLY A 404 -46.56 1.31 -12.07
CA GLY A 404 -45.93 0.02 -11.78
C GLY A 404 -44.43 0.08 -11.45
N LYS A 405 -43.82 1.27 -11.50
CA LYS A 405 -42.42 1.52 -11.12
C LYS A 405 -42.38 2.40 -9.85
N GLY A 406 -41.21 2.47 -9.23
CA GLY A 406 -41.00 3.26 -8.03
C GLY A 406 -39.73 2.89 -7.29
N ILE A 407 -39.47 3.58 -6.19
CA ILE A 407 -38.29 3.40 -5.35
C ILE A 407 -38.66 3.19 -3.89
N THR A 408 -37.77 2.55 -3.14
CA THR A 408 -37.92 2.37 -1.69
C THR A 408 -36.86 3.19 -0.98
N VAL A 409 -37.29 4.02 -0.03
CA VAL A 409 -36.42 4.95 0.71
C VAL A 409 -36.58 4.74 2.21
N ASN A 410 -35.51 4.98 2.95
CA ASN A 410 -35.51 4.93 4.42
C ASN A 410 -35.52 6.34 5.00
N GLY A 411 -36.47 6.63 5.89
CA GLY A 411 -36.62 7.92 6.55
C GLY A 411 -38.08 8.33 6.70
N LYS A 412 -38.31 9.58 7.13
CA LYS A 412 -39.63 10.20 7.14
C LYS A 412 -39.69 11.24 6.03
N ILE A 413 -40.71 11.17 5.17
CA ILE A 413 -40.96 12.20 4.16
C ILE A 413 -41.47 13.44 4.88
N GLU A 414 -40.75 14.56 4.70
CA GLU A 414 -41.15 15.84 5.28
C GLU A 414 -42.02 16.63 4.30
N GLU A 415 -41.58 16.75 3.05
CA GLU A 415 -42.25 17.55 2.03
C GLU A 415 -41.85 17.15 0.61
N ILE A 416 -42.65 17.57 -0.36
CA ILE A 416 -42.30 17.53 -1.79
C ILE A 416 -41.75 18.90 -2.15
N LEU A 417 -40.45 18.96 -2.39
CA LEU A 417 -39.72 20.19 -2.69
C LEU A 417 -40.10 20.73 -4.06
N ILE A 418 -40.19 19.85 -5.06
CA ILE A 418 -40.52 20.19 -6.44
C ILE A 418 -41.42 19.09 -7.00
N GLU A 419 -42.56 19.47 -7.60
CA GLU A 419 -43.35 18.65 -8.52
C GLU A 419 -43.52 19.46 -9.81
N ALA A 420 -42.89 19.01 -10.90
CA ALA A 420 -42.85 19.76 -12.15
C ALA A 420 -43.10 18.88 -13.38
N SER A 421 -43.86 19.39 -14.34
CA SER A 421 -44.03 18.78 -15.67
C SER A 421 -43.96 19.84 -16.77
N LEU A 422 -43.38 19.45 -17.91
CA LEU A 422 -43.45 20.26 -19.14
C LEU A 422 -44.49 19.65 -20.08
N GLU A 423 -45.58 20.39 -20.34
CA GLU A 423 -46.73 19.90 -21.09
C GLU A 423 -47.07 20.79 -22.29
N LEU A 424 -47.65 20.19 -23.33
CA LEU A 424 -48.16 20.92 -24.49
C LEU A 424 -49.51 21.56 -24.15
N LYS A 425 -49.67 22.87 -24.41
CA LYS A 425 -50.82 23.67 -23.97
C LYS A 425 -52.19 23.15 -24.45
N LEU A 426 -52.34 22.61 -25.67
CA LEU A 426 -53.58 21.97 -26.19
C LEU A 426 -53.30 21.07 -27.41
N LYS A 427 -53.98 19.90 -27.53
CA LYS A 427 -54.00 19.07 -28.75
C LYS A 427 -54.89 19.73 -29.81
N GLY A 428 -54.32 20.15 -30.94
CA GLY A 428 -55.09 20.52 -32.15
C GLY A 428 -54.88 21.92 -32.75
N ILE A 429 -53.98 22.75 -32.20
CA ILE A 429 -53.53 23.99 -32.86
C ILE A 429 -52.00 24.05 -32.78
N GLU A 430 -51.34 23.28 -33.65
CA GLU A 430 -49.91 23.44 -33.91
C GLU A 430 -49.74 24.62 -34.86
N LYS A 431 -49.36 25.79 -34.35
CA LYS A 431 -48.46 26.60 -35.17
C LYS A 431 -47.07 26.02 -34.92
N GLU A 432 -46.49 25.44 -35.97
CA GLU A 432 -45.06 25.14 -36.02
C GLU A 432 -44.27 26.32 -35.46
N PHE A 433 -43.12 26.04 -34.85
CA PHE A 433 -42.21 27.08 -34.39
C PHE A 433 -41.95 28.08 -35.51
N VAL A 434 -42.34 29.34 -35.30
CA VAL A 434 -42.01 30.44 -36.22
C VAL A 434 -40.80 31.16 -35.67
N LYS A 435 -39.68 31.03 -36.38
CA LYS A 435 -38.42 31.72 -36.07
C LYS A 435 -38.61 33.22 -36.25
N ASP A 436 -38.39 34.00 -35.18
CA ASP A 436 -38.46 35.47 -35.24
C ASP A 436 -37.29 36.03 -36.08
N VAL A 437 -37.58 37.08 -36.86
CA VAL A 437 -36.65 37.67 -37.84
C VAL A 437 -35.50 38.41 -37.16
N ASN A 438 -35.76 39.06 -36.02
CA ASN A 438 -34.80 39.95 -35.35
C ASN A 438 -34.35 39.43 -33.98
N LYS A 439 -35.13 38.52 -33.38
CA LYS A 439 -34.89 38.01 -32.04
C LYS A 439 -34.76 36.49 -31.99
N ILE A 440 -33.98 36.01 -31.02
CA ILE A 440 -33.88 34.58 -30.70
C ILE A 440 -35.07 34.23 -29.79
N ASN A 441 -36.04 33.50 -30.35
CA ASN A 441 -37.25 33.08 -29.67
C ASN A 441 -37.30 31.56 -29.47
N GLY A 442 -37.96 31.13 -28.40
CA GLY A 442 -38.23 29.71 -28.12
C GLY A 442 -39.68 29.29 -28.32
N LEU A 443 -39.96 28.03 -28.02
CA LEU A 443 -41.29 27.43 -28.13
C LEU A 443 -42.28 28.02 -27.11
N LYS A 444 -43.41 28.55 -27.58
CA LYS A 444 -44.46 29.14 -26.72
C LYS A 444 -45.63 28.18 -26.42
N ASN A 445 -45.71 27.07 -27.14
CA ASN A 445 -46.78 26.06 -27.02
C ASN A 445 -46.60 25.11 -25.83
N PHE A 446 -45.46 25.14 -25.15
CA PHE A 446 -45.23 24.39 -23.92
C PHE A 446 -45.54 25.25 -22.69
N LYS A 447 -46.04 24.61 -21.65
CA LYS A 447 -46.29 25.19 -20.33
C LYS A 447 -45.59 24.34 -19.29
N LEU A 448 -44.80 24.99 -18.43
CA LEU A 448 -44.32 24.39 -17.21
C LEU A 448 -45.44 24.44 -16.15
N ASN A 449 -45.82 23.28 -15.64
CA ASN A 449 -46.60 23.17 -14.40
C ASN A 449 -45.60 22.93 -13.28
N LEU A 450 -45.48 23.88 -12.34
CA LEU A 450 -44.54 23.79 -11.22
C LEU A 450 -45.29 24.00 -9.90
N LYS A 451 -45.11 23.07 -8.97
CA LYS A 451 -45.49 23.22 -7.56
C LYS A 451 -44.24 23.04 -6.70
N GLN A 452 -44.14 23.82 -5.63
CA GLN A 452 -43.00 23.79 -4.72
C GLN A 452 -43.47 23.71 -3.27
N ASN A 453 -42.72 23.02 -2.43
CA ASN A 453 -42.94 22.90 -0.98
C ASN A 453 -44.39 22.51 -0.63
N ILE A 454 -44.91 21.48 -1.31
CA ILE A 454 -46.28 20.99 -1.11
C ILE A 454 -46.31 19.81 -0.12
N SER A 455 -47.47 19.57 0.47
CA SER A 455 -47.67 18.43 1.36
C SER A 455 -47.52 17.12 0.57
N PRO A 456 -46.96 16.05 1.16
CA PRO A 456 -46.86 14.74 0.49
C PRO A 456 -48.20 14.19 -0.03
N LYS A 457 -49.34 14.60 0.56
CA LYS A 457 -50.69 14.20 0.12
C LYS A 457 -51.17 14.95 -1.13
N GLU A 458 -50.57 16.08 -1.47
CA GLU A 458 -50.94 16.94 -2.61
C GLU A 458 -50.16 16.59 -3.89
N CYS A 459 -49.16 15.70 -3.77
CA CYS A 459 -48.38 15.19 -4.89
C CYS A 459 -49.26 14.32 -5.79
N ALA A 460 -49.39 14.68 -7.06
CA ALA A 460 -50.16 13.91 -8.02
C ALA A 460 -49.31 12.83 -8.71
N MET A 461 -47.99 12.99 -8.73
CA MET A 461 -47.04 12.09 -9.43
C MET A 461 -46.56 10.90 -8.60
N LEU A 462 -46.68 10.95 -7.27
CA LEU A 462 -46.23 9.90 -6.36
C LEU A 462 -47.36 9.38 -5.47
N GLU A 463 -47.42 8.06 -5.32
CA GLU A 463 -48.17 7.39 -4.27
C GLU A 463 -47.19 6.93 -3.18
N ILE A 464 -47.44 7.38 -1.95
CA ILE A 464 -46.57 7.13 -0.80
C ILE A 464 -47.15 5.99 0.03
N ILE A 465 -46.45 4.86 0.05
CA ILE A 465 -46.89 3.65 0.72
C ILE A 465 -45.90 3.32 1.85
N PRO A 466 -46.31 3.45 3.12
CA PRO A 466 -45.50 2.99 4.26
C PRO A 466 -45.33 1.47 4.21
N SER A 467 -44.16 0.97 4.62
CA SER A 467 -43.91 -0.46 4.80
C SER A 467 -43.68 -0.82 6.28
N ASP A 468 -43.89 -2.10 6.61
CA ASP A 468 -43.76 -2.64 7.97
C ASP A 468 -42.33 -2.53 8.51
N ASP A 469 -41.33 -2.52 7.63
CA ASP A 469 -39.91 -2.40 7.95
C ASP A 469 -39.43 -0.95 8.18
N LYS A 470 -40.36 0.01 8.25
CA LYS A 470 -40.11 1.47 8.37
C LYS A 470 -39.45 2.09 7.13
N SER A 471 -39.37 1.36 6.02
CA SER A 471 -39.13 1.95 4.71
C SER A 471 -40.42 2.56 4.15
N ILE A 472 -40.26 3.47 3.18
CA ILE A 472 -41.36 4.08 2.46
C ILE A 472 -41.17 3.76 0.98
N ARG A 473 -42.20 3.20 0.37
CA ARG A 473 -42.27 2.97 -1.07
C ARG A 473 -42.90 4.20 -1.74
N LEU A 474 -42.17 4.76 -2.70
CA LEU A 474 -42.62 5.84 -3.57
C LEU A 474 -42.97 5.23 -4.93
N ASN A 475 -44.25 4.94 -5.16
CA ASN A 475 -44.72 4.44 -6.44
C ASN A 475 -45.05 5.61 -7.37
N PHE A 476 -44.67 5.50 -8.64
CA PHE A 476 -45.04 6.49 -9.64
C PHE A 476 -46.49 6.28 -10.07
N THR A 477 -47.26 7.36 -10.12
CA THR A 477 -48.64 7.32 -10.61
C THR A 477 -48.69 7.41 -12.13
N SER A 478 -49.88 7.31 -12.71
CA SER A 478 -50.09 7.57 -14.15
C SER A 478 -49.82 9.02 -14.58
N ASN A 479 -49.69 9.95 -13.62
CA ASN A 479 -49.34 11.35 -13.89
C ASN A 479 -47.83 11.57 -14.06
N PHE A 480 -46.99 10.64 -13.60
CA PHE A 480 -45.55 10.70 -13.83
C PHE A 480 -45.23 10.21 -15.25
N LYS A 481 -44.87 11.14 -16.14
CA LYS A 481 -44.71 10.94 -17.58
C LYS A 481 -43.37 11.52 -18.06
N PRO A 482 -42.90 11.23 -19.29
CA PRO A 482 -41.72 11.87 -19.83
C PRO A 482 -41.82 13.40 -19.74
N GLY A 483 -40.77 14.06 -19.24
CA GLY A 483 -40.77 15.49 -18.94
C GLY A 483 -41.17 15.87 -17.52
N CYS A 484 -41.36 14.89 -16.63
CA CYS A 484 -41.65 15.12 -15.22
C CYS A 484 -40.39 15.08 -14.33
N VAL A 485 -40.39 15.91 -13.29
CA VAL A 485 -39.40 15.92 -12.21
C VAL A 485 -40.11 16.01 -10.86
N VAL A 486 -39.71 15.17 -9.92
CA VAL A 486 -40.18 15.23 -8.53
C VAL A 486 -38.99 15.18 -7.58
N ALA A 487 -38.89 16.14 -6.66
CA ALA A 487 -37.88 16.15 -5.60
C ALA A 487 -38.54 16.04 -4.23
N VAL A 488 -38.06 15.11 -3.40
CA VAL A 488 -38.65 14.79 -2.09
C VAL A 488 -37.61 14.96 -1.00
N SER A 489 -37.98 15.67 0.06
CA SER A 489 -37.18 15.82 1.28
C SER A 489 -37.49 14.70 2.27
N ILE A 490 -36.44 14.02 2.74
CA ILE A 490 -36.55 12.87 3.63
C ILE A 490 -35.60 13.08 4.81
N SER A 491 -36.16 13.12 6.02
CA SER A 491 -35.38 13.21 7.25
C SER A 491 -34.97 11.83 7.76
N ALA A 492 -33.80 11.75 8.41
CA ALA A 492 -33.41 10.52 9.10
C ALA A 492 -34.34 10.24 10.29
N ILE A 493 -34.65 8.95 10.50
CA ILE A 493 -35.48 8.49 11.62
C ILE A 493 -34.78 8.83 12.95
N GLU A 494 -35.55 9.23 13.96
CA GLU A 494 -35.03 9.64 15.28
C GLU A 494 -34.09 8.59 15.90
N LYS A 495 -34.44 7.30 15.79
CA LYS A 495 -33.61 6.19 16.26
C LYS A 495 -32.21 6.17 15.61
N THR A 496 -32.13 6.48 14.31
CA THR A 496 -30.86 6.57 13.58
C THR A 496 -30.07 7.80 14.01
N LYS A 497 -30.73 8.95 14.19
CA LYS A 497 -30.09 10.19 14.69
C LYS A 497 -29.46 9.98 16.07
N LEU A 498 -30.20 9.34 16.99
CA LEU A 498 -29.69 9.00 18.32
C LEU A 498 -28.49 8.05 18.26
N ALA A 499 -28.55 7.04 17.40
CA ALA A 499 -27.45 6.10 17.22
C ALA A 499 -26.18 6.77 16.67
N VAL A 500 -26.31 7.59 15.63
CA VAL A 500 -25.20 8.35 15.04
C VAL A 500 -24.59 9.30 16.06
N ASN A 501 -25.40 10.08 16.77
CA ASN A 501 -24.93 11.00 17.80
C ASN A 501 -24.16 10.28 18.91
N HIS A 502 -24.64 9.10 19.34
CA HIS A 502 -23.94 8.30 20.34
C HIS A 502 -22.59 7.79 19.83
N LEU A 503 -22.52 7.31 18.59
CA LEU A 503 -21.27 6.76 18.01
C LEU A 503 -20.23 7.87 17.75
N LEU A 504 -20.68 9.06 17.35
CA LEU A 504 -19.82 10.22 17.13
C LEU A 504 -19.37 10.88 18.44
N ALA A 505 -20.09 10.68 19.55
CA ALA A 505 -19.76 11.27 20.84
C ALA A 505 -18.35 10.88 21.31
N ASP A 506 -17.70 11.81 22.02
CA ASP A 506 -16.43 11.56 22.67
C ASP A 506 -16.65 10.83 23.99
N ILE A 507 -16.63 9.51 23.89
CA ILE A 507 -16.64 8.60 25.04
C ILE A 507 -15.22 8.49 25.58
N ASN A 508 -15.07 8.46 26.92
CA ASN A 508 -13.78 8.27 27.57
C ASN A 508 -13.27 6.83 27.41
N LEU A 509 -12.73 6.53 26.22
CA LEU A 509 -12.14 5.23 25.89
C LEU A 509 -10.90 4.93 26.76
N VAL A 510 -10.22 5.95 27.27
CA VAL A 510 -9.04 5.80 28.14
C VAL A 510 -9.42 5.05 29.42
N GLN A 511 -10.57 5.38 30.01
CA GLN A 511 -11.06 4.66 31.19
C GLN A 511 -11.40 3.20 30.88
N ALA A 512 -12.03 2.93 29.71
CA ALA A 512 -12.42 1.58 29.31
C ALA A 512 -11.22 0.64 29.11
N VAL A 513 -10.10 1.16 28.60
CA VAL A 513 -8.88 0.37 28.37
C VAL A 513 -7.90 0.42 29.56
N SER A 514 -8.15 1.24 30.58
CA SER A 514 -7.20 1.51 31.68
C SER A 514 -6.79 0.27 32.48
N ARG A 515 -7.65 -0.74 32.59
CA ARG A 515 -7.39 -1.99 33.33
C ARG A 515 -6.75 -3.09 32.49
N LEU A 516 -6.63 -2.90 31.19
CA LEU A 516 -6.06 -3.88 30.28
C LEU A 516 -4.53 -3.91 30.44
N THR A 517 -4.01 -5.14 30.47
CA THR A 517 -2.58 -5.46 30.51
C THR A 517 -2.06 -5.80 29.11
N LEU A 518 -0.74 -5.89 28.95
CA LEU A 518 -0.13 -6.33 27.67
C LEU A 518 -0.56 -7.75 27.28
N MET A 519 -0.84 -8.63 28.25
CA MET A 519 -1.37 -9.97 27.99
C MET A 519 -2.79 -9.92 27.43
N ASP A 520 -3.66 -9.07 27.99
CA ASP A 520 -5.03 -8.89 27.51
C ASP A 520 -5.03 -8.35 26.05
N MET A 521 -4.05 -7.51 25.70
CA MET A 521 -3.91 -6.95 24.34
C MET A 521 -3.62 -8.03 23.28
N ASN A 522 -2.94 -9.14 23.61
CA ASN A 522 -2.74 -10.25 22.67
C ASN A 522 -4.10 -10.84 22.21
N HIS A 523 -5.00 -11.11 23.16
CA HIS A 523 -6.35 -11.64 22.86
C HIS A 523 -7.27 -10.64 22.16
N ILE A 524 -7.18 -9.35 22.51
CA ILE A 524 -8.03 -8.31 21.92
C ILE A 524 -7.58 -8.00 20.48
N LEU A 525 -6.28 -7.85 20.25
CA LEU A 525 -5.74 -7.34 18.98
C LEU A 525 -5.38 -8.45 18.00
N PHE A 526 -4.77 -9.56 18.44
CA PHE A 526 -4.11 -10.52 17.54
C PHE A 526 -4.78 -11.90 17.59
N ARG A 527 -4.07 -12.95 18.04
CA ARG A 527 -4.45 -14.38 17.92
C ARG A 527 -4.61 -14.85 16.49
N CYS A 528 -3.66 -15.62 15.97
CA CYS A 528 -3.91 -16.37 14.73
C CYS A 528 -4.87 -17.54 15.00
N ALA A 529 -5.36 -18.18 13.93
CA ALA A 529 -6.37 -19.22 14.04
C ALA A 529 -5.93 -20.37 14.97
N GLU A 530 -4.68 -20.81 14.85
CA GLU A 530 -4.07 -21.90 15.60
C GLU A 530 -3.94 -21.59 17.09
N GLU A 531 -3.79 -20.31 17.46
CA GLU A 531 -3.77 -19.88 18.85
C GLU A 531 -5.18 -19.91 19.46
N ASP A 532 -6.24 -19.76 18.66
CA ASP A 532 -7.63 -19.61 19.12
C ASP A 532 -8.54 -20.76 18.66
N GLU A 533 -7.99 -21.98 18.60
CA GLU A 533 -8.72 -23.22 18.29
C GLU A 533 -9.46 -23.19 16.92
N GLY A 534 -8.90 -22.47 15.94
CA GLY A 534 -9.44 -22.34 14.59
C GLY A 534 -10.60 -21.35 14.44
N LYS A 535 -10.94 -20.58 15.48
CA LYS A 535 -12.12 -19.69 15.54
C LYS A 535 -11.96 -18.36 14.82
N VAL A 536 -11.13 -18.28 13.78
CA VAL A 536 -10.96 -17.03 13.02
C VAL A 536 -12.19 -16.74 12.15
N TYR A 537 -12.60 -15.47 12.09
CA TYR A 537 -13.76 -15.08 11.29
C TYR A 537 -13.47 -15.27 9.79
N ASP A 538 -14.39 -15.94 9.11
CA ASP A 538 -14.38 -16.13 7.66
C ASP A 538 -15.37 -15.17 7.02
N VAL A 539 -14.85 -14.21 6.25
CA VAL A 539 -15.66 -13.21 5.57
C VAL A 539 -16.18 -13.79 4.26
N PRO A 540 -17.51 -13.98 4.08
CA PRO A 540 -18.04 -14.58 2.87
C PRO A 540 -17.62 -13.82 1.62
N GLY A 541 -17.03 -14.53 0.64
CA GLY A 541 -16.52 -13.94 -0.60
C GLY A 541 -15.11 -13.34 -0.51
N TYR A 542 -14.46 -13.34 0.66
CA TYR A 542 -13.07 -12.92 0.86
C TYR A 542 -12.21 -14.05 1.43
N GLY A 543 -12.66 -14.69 2.51
CA GLY A 543 -11.94 -15.75 3.21
C GLY A 543 -11.64 -15.40 4.68
N LYS A 544 -10.80 -16.22 5.31
CA LYS A 544 -10.39 -16.07 6.70
C LYS A 544 -9.50 -14.84 6.91
N LEU A 545 -9.75 -14.11 7.99
CA LEU A 545 -8.82 -13.09 8.47
C LEU A 545 -7.53 -13.75 8.99
N VAL A 546 -6.43 -12.99 9.07
CA VAL A 546 -5.15 -13.50 9.60
C VAL A 546 -5.11 -13.54 11.13
N TYR A 547 -5.93 -12.70 11.77
CA TYR A 547 -6.10 -12.63 13.21
C TYR A 547 -7.58 -12.69 13.58
N CYS A 548 -7.89 -13.35 14.70
CA CYS A 548 -9.21 -13.33 15.32
C CYS A 548 -9.52 -11.95 15.92
N GLY A 549 -8.49 -11.26 16.42
CA GLY A 549 -8.57 -9.97 17.08
C GLY A 549 -8.79 -8.78 16.15
N LEU A 550 -8.88 -7.59 16.74
CA LEU A 550 -9.21 -6.36 16.02
C LEU A 550 -8.19 -6.02 14.92
N GLN A 551 -6.93 -6.46 15.04
CA GLN A 551 -5.93 -6.29 13.99
C GLN A 551 -6.37 -6.94 12.69
N GLY A 552 -6.99 -8.12 12.73
CA GLY A 552 -7.42 -8.85 11.53
C GLY A 552 -8.40 -8.02 10.71
N PHE A 553 -9.35 -7.36 11.37
CA PHE A 553 -10.29 -6.44 10.74
C PHE A 553 -9.59 -5.16 10.27
N MET A 554 -8.75 -4.54 11.10
CA MET A 554 -8.06 -3.29 10.76
C MET A 554 -7.13 -3.43 9.55
N SER A 555 -6.41 -4.54 9.45
CA SER A 555 -5.52 -4.81 8.32
C SER A 555 -6.27 -4.85 6.97
N VAL A 556 -7.52 -5.30 6.96
CA VAL A 556 -8.38 -5.30 5.76
C VAL A 556 -9.06 -3.94 5.57
N LEU A 557 -9.61 -3.36 6.65
CA LEU A 557 -10.31 -2.08 6.64
C LEU A 557 -9.41 -0.92 6.18
N ASP A 558 -8.12 -0.95 6.50
CA ASP A 558 -7.19 0.10 6.08
C ASP A 558 -7.17 0.31 4.56
N ASN A 559 -7.19 -0.77 3.77
CA ASN A 559 -7.24 -0.68 2.32
C ASN A 559 -8.64 -0.30 1.80
N ILE A 560 -9.68 -0.82 2.44
CA ILE A 560 -11.08 -0.51 2.12
C ILE A 560 -11.35 1.00 2.28
N VAL A 561 -10.97 1.57 3.43
CA VAL A 561 -11.16 3.00 3.72
C VAL A 561 -10.27 3.88 2.86
N LEU A 562 -9.04 3.43 2.59
CA LEU A 562 -8.12 4.15 1.70
C LEU A 562 -8.74 4.41 0.32
N ASN A 563 -9.43 3.42 -0.23
CA ASN A 563 -10.03 3.47 -1.56
C ASN A 563 -11.56 3.73 -1.55
N ASN A 564 -12.16 3.92 -0.37
CA ASN A 564 -13.60 4.00 -0.18
C ASN A 564 -14.37 2.82 -0.84
N ASP A 565 -13.80 1.61 -0.77
CA ASP A 565 -14.31 0.41 -1.42
C ASP A 565 -15.52 -0.18 -0.67
N LEU A 566 -16.67 0.48 -0.81
CA LEU A 566 -17.93 -0.02 -0.26
C LEU A 566 -18.38 -1.34 -0.92
N GLY A 567 -17.78 -1.74 -2.05
CA GLY A 567 -18.05 -3.00 -2.76
C GLY A 567 -17.38 -4.22 -2.13
N HIS A 568 -16.42 -4.02 -1.22
CA HIS A 568 -15.67 -5.11 -0.60
C HIS A 568 -16.57 -6.15 0.10
N PRO A 569 -16.27 -7.46 0.03
CA PRO A 569 -17.07 -8.50 0.69
C PRO A 569 -17.28 -8.28 2.19
N LEU A 570 -16.31 -7.71 2.90
CA LEU A 570 -16.44 -7.31 4.31
C LEU A 570 -17.57 -6.28 4.51
N CYS A 571 -17.67 -5.27 3.65
CA CYS A 571 -18.74 -4.28 3.71
C CYS A 571 -20.10 -4.92 3.38
N SER A 572 -20.14 -5.85 2.43
CA SER A 572 -21.35 -6.63 2.13
C SER A 572 -21.78 -7.48 3.32
N ASN A 573 -20.87 -8.14 4.01
CA ASN A 573 -21.17 -8.89 5.22
C ASN A 573 -21.75 -7.99 6.34
N LEU A 574 -21.14 -6.81 6.55
CA LEU A 574 -21.62 -5.81 7.51
C LEU A 574 -23.01 -5.24 7.16
N ARG A 575 -23.35 -5.14 5.87
CA ARG A 575 -24.70 -4.75 5.44
C ARG A 575 -25.72 -5.86 5.64
N ASN A 576 -25.32 -7.11 5.44
CA ASN A 576 -26.20 -8.28 5.48
C ASN A 576 -26.56 -8.70 6.92
N GLY A 577 -25.73 -8.36 7.90
CA GLY A 577 -26.01 -8.67 9.30
C GLY A 577 -24.93 -8.22 10.27
N PHE A 578 -25.15 -8.51 11.55
CA PHE A 578 -24.32 -8.03 12.65
C PHE A 578 -23.37 -9.09 13.22
N TRP A 579 -23.14 -10.19 12.47
CA TRP A 579 -22.34 -11.34 12.93
C TRP A 579 -20.91 -10.96 13.34
N ILE A 580 -20.30 -9.97 12.68
CA ILE A 580 -18.97 -9.48 13.05
C ILE A 580 -18.97 -8.83 14.43
N LEU A 581 -20.02 -8.09 14.78
CA LEU A 581 -20.15 -7.46 16.11
C LEU A 581 -20.29 -8.56 17.17
N ASP A 582 -21.16 -9.55 16.90
CA ASP A 582 -21.37 -10.70 17.78
C ASP A 582 -20.10 -11.53 17.96
N TYR A 583 -19.32 -11.71 16.89
CA TYR A 583 -18.04 -12.39 16.92
C TYR A 583 -17.01 -11.66 17.80
N ILE A 584 -16.82 -10.35 17.60
CA ILE A 584 -15.85 -9.54 18.36
C ILE A 584 -16.17 -9.58 19.85
N VAL A 585 -17.45 -9.40 20.21
CA VAL A 585 -17.91 -9.40 21.60
C VAL A 585 -17.85 -10.81 22.20
N GLY A 586 -18.38 -11.81 21.49
CA GLY A 586 -18.47 -13.19 21.96
C GLY A 586 -17.10 -13.82 22.26
N ARG A 587 -16.05 -13.43 21.53
CA ARG A 587 -14.67 -13.88 21.80
C ARG A 587 -14.14 -13.40 23.16
N LEU A 588 -14.59 -12.25 23.65
CA LEU A 588 -14.14 -11.67 24.92
C LEU A 588 -15.10 -12.00 26.08
N LYS A 589 -16.39 -12.21 25.77
CA LYS A 589 -17.44 -12.57 26.74
C LYS A 589 -17.67 -14.08 26.87
N CYS A 590 -16.60 -14.87 26.87
CA CYS A 590 -16.72 -16.31 27.11
C CYS A 590 -16.60 -16.65 28.61
N LYS A 591 -17.14 -17.80 29.01
CA LYS A 591 -17.17 -18.28 30.40
C LYS A 591 -15.79 -18.31 31.07
N GLU A 592 -14.73 -18.57 30.31
CA GLU A 592 -13.35 -18.55 30.79
C GLU A 592 -12.93 -17.18 31.35
N PHE A 593 -13.47 -16.09 30.80
CA PHE A 593 -13.07 -14.73 31.12
C PHE A 593 -14.01 -14.03 32.10
N GLU A 594 -15.07 -14.69 32.58
CA GLU A 594 -16.18 -14.09 33.34
C GLU A 594 -15.74 -13.13 34.47
N ASN A 595 -14.62 -13.42 35.15
CA ASN A 595 -14.07 -12.60 36.24
C ASN A 595 -12.82 -11.78 35.86
N SER A 596 -12.57 -11.52 34.57
CA SER A 596 -11.35 -10.88 34.07
C SER A 596 -11.58 -9.48 33.47
N SER A 597 -10.50 -8.74 33.24
CA SER A 597 -10.51 -7.46 32.51
C SER A 597 -10.96 -7.62 31.05
N LEU A 598 -10.76 -8.79 30.44
CA LEU A 598 -11.20 -9.09 29.08
C LEU A 598 -12.72 -9.10 28.97
N TYR A 599 -13.41 -9.77 29.90
CA TYR A 599 -14.88 -9.83 29.90
C TYR A 599 -15.50 -8.46 30.19
N GLN A 600 -14.95 -7.71 31.16
CA GLN A 600 -15.38 -6.33 31.43
C GLN A 600 -15.23 -5.43 30.20
N PHE A 601 -14.15 -5.61 29.43
CA PHE A 601 -13.97 -4.88 28.18
C PHE A 601 -14.93 -5.37 27.09
N GLY A 602 -15.23 -6.67 27.01
CA GLY A 602 -16.28 -7.23 26.17
C GLY A 602 -17.66 -6.63 26.45
N ASP A 603 -18.04 -6.49 27.73
CA ASP A 603 -19.27 -5.82 28.17
C ASP A 603 -19.30 -4.33 27.79
N PHE A 604 -18.15 -3.67 27.81
CA PHE A 604 -18.02 -2.31 27.32
C PHE A 604 -18.22 -2.24 25.79
N LEU A 605 -17.56 -3.12 25.04
CA LEU A 605 -17.67 -3.16 23.58
C LEU A 605 -19.09 -3.45 23.10
N GLU A 606 -19.78 -4.38 23.75
CA GLU A 606 -21.17 -4.70 23.43
C GLU A 606 -22.06 -3.46 23.55
N ARG A 607 -21.95 -2.73 24.66
CA ARG A 607 -22.71 -1.48 24.89
C ARG A 607 -22.31 -0.37 23.92
N TYR A 608 -21.01 -0.24 23.65
CA TYR A 608 -20.49 0.80 22.76
C TYR A 608 -20.91 0.59 21.30
N LEU A 609 -20.93 -0.66 20.83
CA LEU A 609 -21.29 -1.02 19.45
C LEU A 609 -22.79 -1.26 19.26
N GLN A 610 -23.58 -1.41 20.34
CA GLN A 610 -25.03 -1.62 20.28
C GLN A 610 -25.76 -0.64 19.32
N PRO A 611 -25.46 0.67 19.32
CA PRO A 611 -26.17 1.63 18.47
C PRO A 611 -26.04 1.34 16.97
N ILE A 612 -24.99 0.64 16.51
CA ILE A 612 -24.82 0.25 15.10
C ILE A 612 -26.01 -0.58 14.60
N ARG A 613 -26.63 -1.38 15.47
CA ARG A 613 -27.83 -2.19 15.13
C ARG A 613 -29.06 -1.34 14.82
N ASN A 614 -29.02 -0.05 15.13
CA ASN A 614 -30.09 0.91 14.88
C ASN A 614 -29.85 1.75 13.62
N LEU A 615 -28.73 1.53 12.93
CA LEU A 615 -28.40 2.20 11.67
C LEU A 615 -29.03 1.45 10.47
N PRO A 616 -29.43 2.16 9.41
CA PRO A 616 -29.69 1.54 8.11
C PRO A 616 -28.47 0.78 7.60
N SER A 617 -28.69 -0.35 6.94
CA SER A 617 -27.62 -1.26 6.47
C SER A 617 -26.51 -0.55 5.70
N TYR A 618 -26.86 0.36 4.79
CA TYR A 618 -25.90 1.10 3.97
C TYR A 618 -24.95 2.03 4.78
N LEU A 619 -25.27 2.39 6.02
CA LEU A 619 -24.39 3.16 6.92
C LEU A 619 -23.51 2.27 7.81
N VAL A 620 -23.88 1.00 8.00
CA VAL A 620 -23.21 0.10 8.94
C VAL A 620 -21.70 -0.02 8.68
N PRO A 621 -21.21 -0.20 7.43
CA PRO A 621 -19.77 -0.33 7.20
C PRO A 621 -18.96 0.89 7.67
N SER A 622 -19.43 2.09 7.36
CA SER A 622 -18.75 3.35 7.69
C SER A 622 -18.69 3.58 9.20
N PHE A 623 -19.82 3.42 9.89
CA PHE A 623 -19.87 3.60 11.35
C PHE A 623 -19.22 2.46 12.13
N PHE A 624 -19.24 1.23 11.61
CA PHE A 624 -18.49 0.12 12.18
C PHE A 624 -16.99 0.41 12.15
N GLU A 625 -16.45 0.80 11.00
CA GLU A 625 -15.03 1.15 10.89
C GLU A 625 -14.68 2.31 11.81
N PHE A 626 -15.43 3.41 11.78
CA PHE A 626 -15.17 4.57 12.62
C PHE A 626 -15.13 4.21 14.11
N SER A 627 -16.12 3.45 14.58
CA SER A 627 -16.23 3.04 15.98
C SER A 627 -15.08 2.11 16.37
N LEU A 628 -14.79 1.12 15.52
CA LEU A 628 -13.73 0.15 15.77
C LEU A 628 -12.35 0.82 15.72
N ARG A 629 -12.15 1.82 14.86
CA ARG A 629 -10.92 2.60 14.75
C ARG A 629 -10.64 3.39 16.02
N LYS A 630 -11.65 4.07 16.59
CA LYS A 630 -11.51 4.78 17.88
C LYS A 630 -11.07 3.82 18.98
N ILE A 631 -11.70 2.65 19.08
CA ILE A 631 -11.34 1.59 20.04
C ILE A 631 -9.91 1.11 19.80
N TYR A 632 -9.57 0.76 18.56
CA TYR A 632 -8.27 0.23 18.20
C TYR A 632 -7.15 1.22 18.52
N ASN A 633 -7.32 2.50 18.18
CA ASN A 633 -6.36 3.56 18.53
C ASN A 633 -6.21 3.72 20.06
N ALA A 634 -7.31 3.63 20.83
CA ALA A 634 -7.24 3.66 22.29
C ALA A 634 -6.46 2.47 22.87
N LEU A 635 -6.66 1.26 22.31
CA LEU A 635 -5.92 0.05 22.68
C LEU A 635 -4.43 0.16 22.34
N LEU A 636 -4.09 0.67 21.16
CA LEU A 636 -2.69 0.90 20.77
C LEU A 636 -2.02 1.92 21.70
N ASN A 637 -2.67 3.06 21.97
CA ASN A 637 -2.16 4.07 22.89
C ASN A 637 -1.98 3.50 24.30
N ARG A 638 -2.91 2.68 24.79
CA ARG A 638 -2.77 1.98 26.06
C ARG A 638 -1.58 1.03 26.04
N THR A 639 -1.42 0.25 24.98
CA THR A 639 -0.31 -0.69 24.80
C THR A 639 1.04 0.02 24.90
N TRP A 640 1.25 1.09 24.14
CA TRP A 640 2.49 1.86 24.20
C TRP A 640 2.67 2.62 25.51
N SER A 641 1.59 3.02 26.19
CA SER A 641 1.69 3.67 27.51
C SER A 641 2.23 2.75 28.61
N LEU A 642 2.15 1.44 28.40
CA LEU A 642 2.69 0.40 29.29
C LEU A 642 4.14 0.01 28.96
N MET A 643 4.71 0.56 27.88
CA MET A 643 6.09 0.32 27.45
C MET A 643 7.01 1.49 27.87
N PRO A 644 8.34 1.29 27.92
CA PRO A 644 9.32 2.33 28.26
C PRO A 644 9.24 3.58 27.39
N GLY A 645 9.81 4.68 27.88
CA GLY A 645 9.78 6.01 27.23
C GLY A 645 10.26 6.01 25.78
N ASP A 646 11.33 5.27 25.46
CA ASP A 646 11.91 5.17 24.12
C ASP A 646 10.96 4.54 23.10
N ILE A 647 10.05 3.67 23.57
CA ILE A 647 9.00 3.05 22.75
C ILE A 647 7.77 3.96 22.70
N LYS A 648 7.30 4.40 23.88
CA LYS A 648 6.11 5.25 24.02
C LYS A 648 6.20 6.54 23.21
N ASN A 649 7.38 7.15 23.22
CA ASN A 649 7.68 8.39 22.51
C ASN A 649 8.43 8.14 21.19
N GLY A 650 8.63 6.87 20.82
CA GLY A 650 9.31 6.49 19.59
C GLY A 650 8.51 6.79 18.32
N SER A 651 9.18 6.65 17.17
CA SER A 651 8.57 6.81 15.86
C SER A 651 7.43 5.82 15.61
N THR A 652 6.59 6.09 14.61
CA THR A 652 5.54 5.14 14.19
C THR A 652 6.12 3.77 13.84
N PHE A 653 7.32 3.72 13.26
CA PHE A 653 7.98 2.45 12.94
C PHE A 653 8.39 1.70 14.20
N CYS A 654 9.02 2.37 15.16
CA CYS A 654 9.38 1.80 16.46
C CYS A 654 8.15 1.22 17.17
N LYS A 655 7.06 2.00 17.22
CA LYS A 655 5.78 1.59 17.79
C LYS A 655 5.17 0.38 17.08
N SER A 656 5.24 0.31 15.75
CA SER A 656 4.77 -0.84 14.97
C SER A 656 5.60 -2.10 15.23
N LEU A 657 6.92 -2.00 15.33
CA LEU A 657 7.78 -3.15 15.68
C LEU A 657 7.52 -3.61 17.12
N ALA A 658 7.37 -2.68 18.06
CA ALA A 658 7.12 -3.01 19.47
C ALA A 658 5.77 -3.72 19.69
N LEU A 659 4.76 -3.47 18.85
CA LEU A 659 3.49 -4.22 18.88
C LEU A 659 3.68 -5.71 18.60
N ALA A 660 4.75 -6.11 17.92
CA ALA A 660 5.04 -7.51 17.69
C ALA A 660 5.36 -8.27 19.00
N SER A 661 5.80 -7.58 20.05
CA SER A 661 5.87 -8.16 21.40
C SER A 661 4.51 -8.74 21.82
N ILE A 662 3.42 -8.05 21.48
CA ILE A 662 2.05 -8.47 21.81
C ILE A 662 1.55 -9.52 20.83
N GLN A 663 2.03 -9.52 19.58
CA GLN A 663 1.73 -10.57 18.61
C GLN A 663 2.26 -11.93 19.09
N PHE A 664 3.54 -11.99 19.45
CA PHE A 664 4.23 -13.25 19.70
C PHE A 664 4.17 -13.73 21.16
N ALA A 665 4.10 -12.83 22.13
CA ALA A 665 4.06 -13.18 23.55
C ALA A 665 2.64 -13.06 24.12
N GLY A 666 1.97 -14.22 24.22
CA GLY A 666 0.65 -14.40 24.81
C GLY A 666 0.54 -15.74 25.55
N ILE A 667 -0.61 -15.96 26.20
CA ILE A 667 -0.91 -17.22 26.89
C ILE A 667 -1.59 -18.16 25.88
N VAL A 668 -1.02 -19.35 25.67
CA VAL A 668 -1.56 -20.35 24.74
C VAL A 668 -1.67 -21.68 25.46
N LYS A 669 -2.90 -22.18 25.62
CA LYS A 669 -3.19 -23.39 26.41
C LYS A 669 -2.49 -24.64 25.90
N SER A 670 -2.33 -24.76 24.58
CA SER A 670 -1.65 -25.88 23.95
C SER A 670 -0.11 -25.82 24.06
N SER A 671 0.43 -24.71 24.59
CA SER A 671 1.89 -24.47 24.68
C SER A 671 2.25 -23.75 26.00
N PRO A 672 1.97 -24.37 27.17
CA PRO A 672 2.33 -23.80 28.45
C PRO A 672 3.85 -23.78 28.65
N LEU A 673 4.36 -22.89 29.51
CA LEU A 673 5.72 -23.01 30.00
C LEU A 673 5.83 -24.15 31.04
N PRO A 674 7.03 -24.75 31.19
CA PRO A 674 7.35 -25.61 32.32
C PRO A 674 6.99 -24.98 33.66
N THR A 675 6.56 -25.79 34.62
CA THR A 675 6.17 -25.35 35.97
C THR A 675 7.33 -24.62 36.67
N LEU A 676 7.12 -23.32 36.94
CA LEU A 676 8.06 -22.49 37.70
C LEU A 676 8.13 -22.89 39.18
N SER A 677 9.18 -22.47 39.88
CA SER A 677 9.33 -22.68 41.32
C SER A 677 8.21 -21.96 42.09
N PRO A 678 7.59 -22.62 43.09
CA PRO A 678 6.62 -21.97 43.98
C PRO A 678 7.26 -20.96 44.94
N ASN A 679 8.60 -21.00 45.11
CA ASN A 679 9.36 -20.14 46.01
C ASN A 679 9.87 -18.85 45.33
N LEU A 680 9.44 -18.57 44.09
CA LEU A 680 9.73 -17.30 43.43
C LEU A 680 9.08 -16.15 44.20
N LEU A 681 9.88 -15.13 44.55
CA LEU A 681 9.46 -13.96 45.33
C LEU A 681 8.42 -13.06 44.62
N ALA A 682 8.17 -13.28 43.33
CA ALA A 682 7.17 -12.54 42.58
C ALA A 682 5.79 -13.18 42.75
N PRO A 683 4.71 -12.41 43.02
CA PRO A 683 3.37 -12.98 43.01
C PRO A 683 3.11 -13.59 41.64
N LEU A 684 2.72 -14.86 41.60
CA LEU A 684 2.18 -15.51 40.41
C LEU A 684 0.85 -14.81 40.10
N LEU A 685 0.91 -13.74 39.30
CA LEU A 685 -0.12 -12.68 39.21
C LEU A 685 -1.50 -13.15 38.75
N ARG A 686 -1.60 -14.25 38.01
CA ARG A 686 -2.86 -14.91 37.66
C ARG A 686 -2.70 -16.41 37.72
N THR A 687 -3.68 -17.09 38.31
CA THR A 687 -3.74 -18.54 38.37
C THR A 687 -5.08 -19.03 37.82
N GLN A 688 -5.06 -20.01 36.91
CA GLN A 688 -6.26 -20.75 36.53
C GLN A 688 -6.49 -21.93 37.47
N ILE A 689 -7.76 -22.30 37.66
CA ILE A 689 -8.12 -23.55 38.33
C ILE A 689 -7.94 -24.68 37.32
N GLY A 690 -6.89 -25.48 37.48
CA GLY A 690 -6.66 -26.66 36.65
C GLY A 690 -7.74 -27.73 36.82
N LEU A 691 -7.77 -28.71 35.91
CA LEU A 691 -8.71 -29.85 35.91
C LEU A 691 -8.78 -30.63 37.24
N ASN A 692 -7.74 -30.49 38.06
CA ASN A 692 -7.54 -31.16 39.33
C ASN A 692 -7.96 -30.28 40.54
N GLY A 693 -8.53 -29.10 40.29
CA GLY A 693 -8.87 -28.09 41.31
C GLY A 693 -7.68 -27.28 41.85
N LYS A 694 -6.48 -27.39 41.26
CA LYS A 694 -5.27 -26.68 41.70
C LYS A 694 -5.03 -25.39 40.90
N ASN A 695 -4.60 -24.33 41.57
CA ASN A 695 -4.20 -23.06 40.94
C ASN A 695 -2.90 -23.24 40.14
N ILE A 696 -2.94 -23.03 38.82
CA ILE A 696 -1.80 -23.09 37.89
C ILE A 696 -1.49 -21.67 37.42
N PRO A 697 -0.24 -21.18 37.52
CA PRO A 697 0.14 -19.86 37.04
C PRO A 697 -0.07 -19.70 35.54
N GLU A 698 -0.75 -18.65 35.13
CA GLU A 698 -0.82 -18.24 33.72
C GLU A 698 0.50 -17.58 33.33
N CYS A 699 1.29 -18.28 32.49
CA CYS A 699 2.56 -17.74 32.02
C CYS A 699 2.48 -17.44 30.52
N VAL A 700 3.01 -16.28 30.15
CA VAL A 700 3.22 -15.91 28.75
C VAL A 700 4.31 -16.80 28.15
N SER A 701 4.05 -17.36 26.97
CA SER A 701 5.07 -18.04 26.18
C SER A 701 5.25 -17.34 24.83
N LEU A 702 6.48 -17.35 24.32
CA LEU A 702 6.85 -16.64 23.10
C LEU A 702 6.79 -17.59 21.89
N ALA A 703 5.98 -17.24 20.90
CA ALA A 703 5.98 -17.90 19.60
C ALA A 703 7.24 -17.53 18.80
N ALA A 704 7.76 -18.48 18.02
CA ALA A 704 8.76 -18.14 17.01
C ALA A 704 8.15 -17.34 15.85
N GLY A 705 6.88 -17.64 15.51
CA GLY A 705 6.26 -17.16 14.28
C GLY A 705 4.77 -17.45 14.16
N LEU A 706 4.02 -16.58 13.47
CA LEU A 706 2.61 -16.80 13.19
C LEU A 706 2.35 -16.94 11.68
N PRO A 707 1.55 -17.93 11.23
CA PRO A 707 0.81 -18.89 12.04
C PRO A 707 1.58 -20.19 12.35
N HIS A 708 2.68 -20.47 11.66
CA HIS A 708 3.27 -21.83 11.59
C HIS A 708 3.82 -22.32 12.94
N PHE A 709 4.32 -21.41 13.79
CA PHE A 709 5.02 -21.71 15.04
C PHE A 709 4.33 -21.06 16.24
N SER A 710 3.02 -21.26 16.33
CA SER A 710 2.13 -20.52 17.23
C SER A 710 1.48 -21.37 18.31
N SER A 711 1.39 -22.70 18.14
CA SER A 711 0.65 -23.57 19.06
C SER A 711 1.26 -24.97 19.18
N GLY A 712 0.78 -25.74 20.16
CA GLY A 712 1.27 -27.09 20.45
C GLY A 712 2.77 -27.13 20.79
N TYR A 713 3.42 -28.22 20.42
CA TYR A 713 4.87 -28.36 20.59
C TYR A 713 5.66 -27.37 19.72
N MET A 714 5.11 -26.92 18.58
CA MET A 714 5.78 -26.06 17.60
C MET A 714 5.91 -24.58 18.01
N ARG A 715 5.34 -24.15 19.13
CA ARG A 715 5.34 -22.73 19.53
C ARG A 715 6.70 -22.26 20.03
N ASN A 716 7.28 -22.99 20.97
CA ASN A 716 8.40 -22.52 21.76
C ASN A 716 9.70 -23.19 21.31
N TRP A 717 10.49 -22.42 20.57
CA TRP A 717 11.84 -22.79 20.13
C TRP A 717 12.87 -22.02 20.95
N GLY A 718 13.77 -22.70 21.66
CA GLY A 718 14.76 -22.09 22.56
C GLY A 718 15.63 -21.07 21.84
N ARG A 719 16.10 -21.42 20.63
CA ARG A 719 16.87 -20.52 19.77
C ARG A 719 16.12 -19.23 19.45
N ASP A 720 14.97 -19.32 18.80
CA ASP A 720 14.15 -18.17 18.39
C ASP A 720 13.74 -17.34 19.60
N THR A 721 13.41 -18.01 20.70
CA THR A 721 13.04 -17.37 21.96
C THR A 721 14.15 -16.46 22.44
N PHE A 722 15.38 -16.98 22.59
CA PHE A 722 16.47 -16.21 23.15
C PHE A 722 17.13 -15.24 22.16
N ILE A 723 16.99 -15.44 20.85
CA ILE A 723 17.33 -14.38 19.88
C ILE A 723 16.34 -13.21 19.99
N SER A 724 15.05 -13.50 20.19
CA SER A 724 13.98 -12.50 20.18
C SER A 724 13.77 -11.79 21.52
N LEU A 725 14.15 -12.43 22.64
CA LEU A 725 13.77 -12.00 23.99
C LEU A 725 14.26 -10.59 24.33
N ARG A 726 15.47 -10.22 23.88
CA ARG A 726 16.02 -8.88 24.10
C ARG A 726 15.17 -7.80 23.43
N GLY A 727 14.88 -7.95 22.13
CA GLY A 727 14.03 -7.03 21.37
C GLY A 727 12.58 -6.98 21.85
N LEU A 728 11.96 -8.14 22.02
CA LEU A 728 10.51 -8.23 22.23
C LEU A 728 10.06 -8.26 23.69
N LEU A 729 10.95 -8.49 24.66
CA LEU A 729 10.59 -8.45 26.08
C LEU A 729 11.42 -7.43 26.86
N LEU A 730 12.76 -7.42 26.73
CA LEU A 730 13.59 -6.50 27.51
C LEU A 730 13.43 -5.05 27.07
N LEU A 731 13.65 -4.73 25.79
CA LEU A 731 13.57 -3.34 25.29
C LEU A 731 12.18 -2.72 25.39
N VAL A 732 11.14 -3.54 25.47
CA VAL A 732 9.74 -3.10 25.63
C VAL A 732 9.25 -3.18 27.09
N GLY A 733 10.13 -3.48 28.05
CA GLY A 733 9.84 -3.42 29.49
C GLY A 733 9.07 -4.60 30.09
N ARG A 734 8.94 -5.73 29.38
CA ARG A 734 8.28 -6.96 29.85
C ARG A 734 9.25 -7.85 30.63
N TYR A 735 9.84 -7.30 31.69
CA TYR A 735 10.91 -7.96 32.45
C TYR A 735 10.43 -9.23 33.17
N GLU A 736 9.24 -9.22 33.76
CA GLU A 736 8.70 -10.39 34.46
C GLU A 736 8.48 -11.58 33.50
N ASP A 737 7.89 -11.33 32.33
CA ASP A 737 7.72 -12.35 31.29
C ASP A 737 9.07 -12.93 30.85
N ALA A 738 10.09 -12.08 30.67
CA ALA A 738 11.44 -12.51 30.33
C ALA A 738 12.06 -13.40 31.41
N LYS A 739 11.93 -13.01 32.69
CA LYS A 739 12.41 -13.80 33.84
C LYS A 739 11.76 -15.18 33.87
N PHE A 740 10.44 -15.26 33.71
CA PHE A 740 9.73 -16.53 33.72
C PHE A 740 10.16 -17.46 32.59
N ILE A 741 10.33 -16.93 31.37
CA ILE A 741 10.83 -17.72 30.24
C ILE A 741 12.25 -18.23 30.51
N ILE A 742 13.15 -17.37 31.01
CA ILE A 742 14.53 -17.75 31.34
C ILE A 742 14.56 -18.92 32.34
N LEU A 743 13.81 -18.80 33.44
CA LEU A 743 13.79 -19.81 34.50
C LEU A 743 13.10 -21.11 34.04
N ALA A 744 12.02 -21.02 33.26
CA ALA A 744 11.31 -22.19 32.74
C ALA A 744 12.21 -23.05 31.82
N PHE A 745 12.94 -22.41 30.89
CA PHE A 745 13.90 -23.13 30.05
C PHE A 745 15.09 -23.69 30.86
N GLY A 746 15.55 -22.97 31.90
CA GLY A 746 16.57 -23.47 32.83
C GLY A 746 16.12 -24.74 33.57
N GLY A 747 14.82 -24.86 33.87
CA GLY A 747 14.23 -26.07 34.44
C GLY A 747 14.39 -27.30 33.53
N CYS A 748 14.45 -27.07 32.22
CA CYS A 748 14.72 -28.09 31.22
C CYS A 748 16.20 -28.20 30.81
N LEU A 749 17.17 -27.58 31.49
CA LEU A 749 18.58 -27.79 31.12
C LEU A 749 18.96 -29.27 31.30
N ARG A 750 19.57 -29.89 30.27
CA ARG A 750 20.10 -31.26 30.30
C ARG A 750 21.27 -31.38 29.33
N HIS A 751 22.25 -32.24 29.61
CA HIS A 751 23.47 -32.40 28.80
C HIS A 751 24.29 -31.11 28.68
N GLY A 752 24.15 -30.18 29.64
CA GLY A 752 24.69 -28.83 29.52
C GLY A 752 24.08 -28.01 28.36
N LEU A 753 22.89 -28.38 27.89
CA LEU A 753 22.17 -27.77 26.78
C LEU A 753 20.77 -27.33 27.20
N ILE A 754 20.32 -26.22 26.59
CA ILE A 754 18.92 -25.79 26.60
C ILE A 754 18.24 -26.43 25.38
N PRO A 755 17.01 -26.96 25.52
CA PRO A 755 16.34 -27.62 24.41
C PRO A 755 15.98 -26.64 23.29
N ASN A 756 16.00 -27.12 22.05
CA ASN A 756 15.46 -26.35 20.93
C ASN A 756 13.94 -26.38 21.01
N LEU A 757 13.35 -27.57 20.97
CA LEU A 757 11.91 -27.75 21.13
C LEU A 757 11.58 -27.90 22.61
N LEU A 758 10.76 -27.02 23.18
CA LEU A 758 10.44 -27.05 24.63
C LEU A 758 9.33 -28.03 25.00
N ASP A 759 8.24 -28.08 24.22
CA ASP A 759 7.03 -28.90 24.49
C ASP A 759 6.53 -28.83 25.94
N GLY A 760 6.45 -27.62 26.51
CA GLY A 760 6.07 -27.37 27.89
C GLY A 760 6.92 -28.09 28.96
N GLY A 761 8.11 -28.56 28.58
CA GLY A 761 9.02 -29.33 29.43
C GLY A 761 8.69 -30.82 29.52
N GLN A 762 7.70 -31.33 28.77
CA GLN A 762 7.32 -32.74 28.79
C GLN A 762 8.24 -33.60 27.92
N ASN A 763 8.39 -33.24 26.64
CA ASN A 763 9.26 -33.95 25.69
C ASN A 763 10.27 -33.01 25.01
N PRO A 764 11.09 -32.26 25.78
CA PRO A 764 12.04 -31.34 25.17
C PRO A 764 13.11 -32.07 24.35
N ARG A 765 13.47 -31.50 23.20
CA ARG A 765 14.50 -32.05 22.29
C ARG A 765 15.79 -31.23 22.34
N TYR A 766 16.93 -31.92 22.43
CA TYR A 766 18.27 -31.33 22.65
C TYR A 766 19.17 -31.59 21.44
N ASN A 767 18.68 -31.20 20.27
CA ASN A 767 19.40 -31.30 18.99
C ASN A 767 20.10 -29.99 18.59
N CYS A 768 20.00 -28.94 19.41
CA CYS A 768 20.65 -27.66 19.18
C CYS A 768 21.81 -27.44 20.16
N ARG A 769 22.89 -26.86 19.67
CA ARG A 769 24.04 -26.42 20.48
C ARG A 769 24.09 -24.91 20.70
N ASP A 770 23.26 -24.15 20.00
CA ASP A 770 23.26 -22.68 20.02
C ASP A 770 22.30 -22.09 21.05
N ALA A 771 21.14 -22.71 21.30
CA ALA A 771 20.14 -22.19 22.23
C ALA A 771 20.68 -21.92 23.65
N VAL A 772 21.61 -22.74 24.14
CA VAL A 772 22.22 -22.55 25.47
C VAL A 772 23.06 -21.27 25.55
N TRP A 773 23.81 -20.96 24.50
CA TRP A 773 24.65 -19.77 24.46
C TRP A 773 23.81 -18.49 24.30
N TRP A 774 22.71 -18.57 23.54
CA TRP A 774 21.72 -17.51 23.50
C TRP A 774 21.01 -17.32 24.84
N TRP A 775 20.62 -18.40 25.53
CA TRP A 775 20.03 -18.33 26.86
C TRP A 775 20.95 -17.65 27.87
N LEU A 776 22.23 -18.05 27.93
CA LEU A 776 23.23 -17.41 28.78
C LEU A 776 23.46 -15.94 28.42
N TYR A 777 23.56 -15.62 27.13
CA TYR A 777 23.69 -14.24 26.67
C TYR A 777 22.47 -13.40 27.07
N ILE A 778 21.26 -13.94 26.98
CA ILE A 778 20.05 -13.24 27.42
C ILE A 778 19.99 -13.05 28.93
N ILE A 779 20.49 -14.00 29.73
CA ILE A 779 20.64 -13.78 31.18
C ILE A 779 21.59 -12.61 31.45
N GLN A 780 22.74 -12.57 30.76
CA GLN A 780 23.66 -11.43 30.84
C GLN A 780 22.93 -10.12 30.46
N GLN A 781 22.17 -10.10 29.36
CA GLN A 781 21.42 -8.91 28.95
C GLN A 781 20.34 -8.53 29.97
N TYR A 782 19.64 -9.49 30.56
CA TYR A 782 18.66 -9.26 31.62
C TYR A 782 19.33 -8.58 32.83
N VAL A 783 20.44 -9.12 33.31
CA VAL A 783 21.20 -8.58 34.45
C VAL A 783 21.69 -7.15 34.17
N VAL A 784 22.06 -6.85 32.93
CA VAL A 784 22.53 -5.51 32.51
C VAL A 784 21.40 -4.50 32.34
N MET A 785 20.26 -4.92 31.77
CA MET A 785 19.19 -4.01 31.34
C MET A 785 18.11 -3.82 32.40
N VAL A 786 17.83 -4.83 33.22
CA VAL A 786 16.74 -4.79 34.20
C VAL A 786 17.23 -4.14 35.49
N PRO A 787 16.52 -3.12 36.03
CA PRO A 787 16.85 -2.55 37.33
C PRO A 787 16.88 -3.62 38.42
N GLY A 788 18.01 -3.78 39.11
CA GLY A 788 18.19 -4.85 40.10
C GLY A 788 18.24 -6.26 39.52
N GLY A 789 18.43 -6.40 38.20
CA GLY A 789 18.34 -7.68 37.48
C GLY A 789 19.33 -8.75 37.92
N ILE A 790 20.41 -8.38 38.62
CA ILE A 790 21.39 -9.34 39.18
C ILE A 790 20.75 -10.36 40.13
N SER A 791 19.64 -10.02 40.79
CA SER A 791 18.92 -10.93 41.70
C SER A 791 18.39 -12.19 41.02
N ILE A 792 18.26 -12.18 39.68
CA ILE A 792 17.83 -13.37 38.94
C ILE A 792 18.78 -14.56 39.13
N LEU A 793 20.06 -14.30 39.43
CA LEU A 793 21.05 -15.35 39.66
C LEU A 793 20.72 -16.21 40.88
N ASP A 794 20.06 -15.65 41.89
CA ASP A 794 19.67 -16.36 43.11
C ASP A 794 18.24 -16.93 43.03
N ASP A 795 17.47 -16.62 41.99
CA ASP A 795 16.12 -17.15 41.84
C ASP A 795 16.13 -18.68 41.68
N PRO A 796 15.20 -19.40 42.33
CA PRO A 796 15.10 -20.84 42.23
C PRO A 796 14.59 -21.27 40.84
N VAL A 797 15.39 -22.10 40.17
CA VAL A 797 15.00 -22.85 38.98
C VAL A 797 14.45 -24.20 39.41
N ASN A 798 13.24 -24.54 38.96
CA ASN A 798 12.66 -25.86 39.17
C ASN A 798 13.22 -26.85 38.13
N ARG A 799 14.25 -27.61 38.50
CA ARG A 799 14.93 -28.59 37.63
C ARG A 799 14.06 -29.82 37.41
N ILE A 800 13.67 -30.02 36.15
CA ILE A 800 12.96 -31.22 35.67
C ILE A 800 13.94 -32.37 35.47
N PHE A 801 15.15 -32.06 35.00
CA PHE A 801 16.23 -33.02 34.77
C PHE A 801 17.48 -32.60 35.57
N PRO A 802 17.55 -32.88 36.89
CA PRO A 802 18.69 -32.47 37.72
C PRO A 802 20.00 -33.17 37.36
N THR A 803 19.95 -34.33 36.69
CA THR A 803 21.11 -34.98 36.08
C THR A 803 20.73 -35.54 34.70
N ASP A 804 21.71 -35.81 33.86
CA ASP A 804 21.49 -36.29 32.48
C ASP A 804 20.66 -37.58 32.40
N ASP A 805 20.87 -38.51 33.34
CA ASP A 805 20.17 -39.80 33.41
C ASP A 805 18.90 -39.76 34.29
N SER A 806 18.55 -38.60 34.84
CA SER A 806 17.37 -38.48 35.71
C SER A 806 16.05 -38.70 34.97
N LYS A 807 15.08 -39.27 35.68
CA LYS A 807 13.67 -39.19 35.28
C LYS A 807 13.13 -37.79 35.58
N PRO A 808 12.11 -37.30 34.84
CA PRO A 808 11.46 -36.04 35.16
C PRO A 808 11.10 -35.95 36.64
N THR A 809 11.58 -34.91 37.32
CA THR A 809 11.37 -34.66 38.76
C THR A 809 11.18 -33.15 39.00
N SER A 810 11.22 -32.71 40.25
CA SER A 810 11.17 -31.30 40.63
C SER A 810 12.16 -31.07 41.78
N VAL A 811 13.28 -30.43 41.46
CA VAL A 811 14.33 -30.08 42.42
C VAL A 811 14.67 -28.61 42.24
N GLU A 812 14.68 -27.84 43.32
CA GLU A 812 15.04 -26.43 43.24
C GLU A 812 16.55 -26.26 43.23
N GLN A 813 17.04 -25.44 42.30
CA GLN A 813 18.45 -25.09 42.16
C GLN A 813 18.54 -23.60 41.82
N PRO A 814 19.39 -22.80 42.50
CA PRO A 814 19.60 -21.40 42.13
C PRO A 814 20.13 -21.27 40.70
N LEU A 815 19.68 -20.24 39.96
CA LEU A 815 20.08 -20.04 38.57
C LEU A 815 21.60 -19.96 38.38
N TYR A 816 22.36 -19.37 39.32
CA TYR A 816 23.82 -19.30 39.23
C TYR A 816 24.49 -20.68 39.22
N GLU A 817 23.89 -21.69 39.86
CA GLU A 817 24.40 -23.07 39.84
C GLU A 817 24.06 -23.76 38.53
N VAL A 818 22.87 -23.51 37.98
CA VAL A 818 22.47 -24.00 36.65
C VAL A 818 23.41 -23.44 35.57
N ILE A 819 23.78 -22.16 35.67
CA ILE A 819 24.79 -21.55 34.79
C ILE A 819 26.15 -22.25 34.96
N GLN A 820 26.60 -22.47 36.20
CA GLN A 820 27.87 -23.16 36.46
C GLN A 820 27.88 -24.59 35.92
N GLU A 821 26.76 -25.30 36.00
CA GLU A 821 26.58 -26.65 35.44
C GLU A 821 26.86 -26.63 33.94
N VAL A 822 26.25 -25.70 33.19
CA VAL A 822 26.52 -25.53 31.75
C VAL A 822 28.00 -25.32 31.49
N MET A 823 28.61 -24.34 32.16
CA MET A 823 30.01 -24.00 31.94
C MET A 823 30.93 -25.19 32.22
N SER A 824 30.64 -25.95 33.28
CA SER A 824 31.42 -27.11 33.69
C SER A 824 31.28 -28.28 32.71
N ILE A 825 30.06 -28.57 32.22
CA ILE A 825 29.81 -29.66 31.25
C ILE A 825 30.50 -29.35 29.91
N HIS A 826 30.36 -28.13 29.38
CA HIS A 826 31.04 -27.74 28.14
C HIS A 826 32.56 -27.80 28.28
N PHE A 827 33.10 -27.37 29.42
CA PHE A 827 34.54 -27.42 29.66
C PHE A 827 35.09 -28.84 29.81
N GLN A 828 34.36 -29.73 30.50
CA GLN A 828 34.69 -31.15 30.61
C GLN A 828 34.63 -31.83 29.23
N GLY A 829 33.66 -31.44 28.41
CA GLY A 829 33.30 -32.07 27.16
C GLY A 829 32.37 -33.27 27.37
N LEU A 830 31.36 -33.40 26.53
CA LEU A 830 30.34 -34.44 26.62
C LEU A 830 30.06 -35.04 25.24
N CYS A 831 30.03 -36.37 25.17
CA CYS A 831 29.47 -37.11 24.05
C CYS A 831 28.24 -37.86 24.55
N PHE A 832 27.09 -37.65 23.92
CA PHE A 832 25.85 -38.31 24.31
C PHE A 832 25.02 -38.64 23.07
N ARG A 833 24.13 -39.63 23.20
CA ARG A 833 23.14 -39.94 22.18
C ARG A 833 21.79 -39.33 22.58
N GLU A 834 21.09 -38.69 21.65
CA GLU A 834 19.76 -38.13 21.93
C GLU A 834 18.84 -39.19 22.54
N ARG A 835 18.17 -38.82 23.63
CA ARG A 835 17.21 -39.70 24.28
C ARG A 835 16.05 -39.99 23.32
N ASN A 836 15.66 -41.26 23.23
CA ASN A 836 14.64 -41.75 22.30
C ASN A 836 15.05 -41.64 20.80
N ALA A 837 16.37 -41.62 20.51
CA ALA A 837 16.91 -41.60 19.15
C ALA A 837 16.24 -42.62 18.22
N GLY A 838 15.82 -42.15 17.05
CA GLY A 838 15.10 -42.93 16.05
C GLY A 838 13.97 -42.12 15.41
N ILE A 839 13.18 -42.81 14.58
CA ILE A 839 12.12 -42.20 13.76
C ILE A 839 11.01 -41.50 14.57
N ALA A 840 10.91 -41.80 15.87
CA ALA A 840 9.92 -41.20 16.76
C ALA A 840 10.20 -39.73 17.07
N ILE A 841 11.48 -39.31 17.07
CA ILE A 841 11.87 -37.91 17.35
C ILE A 841 12.38 -37.18 16.10
N ASP A 842 12.81 -37.93 15.07
CA ASP A 842 13.23 -37.37 13.79
C ASP A 842 13.03 -38.39 12.66
N ALA A 843 12.14 -38.07 11.70
CA ALA A 843 11.77 -38.98 10.61
C ALA A 843 12.82 -39.10 9.50
N HIS A 844 13.85 -38.25 9.50
CA HIS A 844 14.79 -38.12 8.38
C HIS A 844 16.24 -38.37 8.79
N MET A 845 16.62 -37.95 9.99
CA MET A 845 17.98 -38.04 10.51
C MET A 845 18.51 -39.48 10.52
N LYS A 846 19.77 -39.66 10.10
CA LYS A 846 20.46 -40.95 10.17
C LYS A 846 20.93 -41.24 11.58
N SER A 847 21.17 -42.52 11.89
CA SER A 847 21.57 -42.96 13.24
C SER A 847 22.76 -42.17 13.85
N PRO A 848 23.84 -41.83 13.10
CA PRO A 848 24.95 -41.03 13.63
C PRO A 848 24.59 -39.57 13.95
N GLY A 849 23.52 -39.03 13.35
CA GLY A 849 23.06 -37.66 13.60
C GLY A 849 22.54 -37.45 15.01
N PHE A 850 22.07 -38.53 15.67
CA PHE A 850 21.63 -38.49 17.07
C PHE A 850 22.79 -38.48 18.07
N ASP A 851 24.01 -38.79 17.64
CA ASP A 851 25.19 -38.80 18.49
C ASP A 851 25.80 -37.39 18.51
N ASN A 852 25.68 -36.71 19.64
CA ASN A 852 26.11 -35.33 19.80
C ASN A 852 27.42 -35.25 20.59
N GLN A 853 28.24 -34.28 20.20
CA GLN A 853 29.47 -33.92 20.90
C GLN A 853 29.47 -32.42 21.18
N ILE A 854 29.85 -32.04 22.40
CA ILE A 854 30.13 -30.66 22.80
C ILE A 854 31.45 -30.61 23.59
N GLY A 855 32.15 -29.50 23.51
CA GLY A 855 33.39 -29.33 24.26
C GLY A 855 34.07 -27.99 24.05
N VAL A 856 35.23 -27.84 24.69
CA VAL A 856 36.13 -26.68 24.55
C VAL A 856 37.48 -27.14 24.02
N GLN A 857 37.97 -26.49 22.96
CA GLN A 857 39.27 -26.79 22.37
C GLN A 857 40.39 -26.23 23.29
N PRO A 858 41.28 -27.07 23.85
CA PRO A 858 42.23 -26.63 24.89
C PRO A 858 43.21 -25.53 24.46
N LEU A 859 43.56 -25.49 23.17
CA LEU A 859 44.53 -24.54 22.62
C LEU A 859 43.92 -23.15 22.43
N THR A 860 42.77 -23.09 21.77
CA THR A 860 42.10 -21.84 21.39
C THR A 860 41.14 -21.32 22.46
N GLY A 861 40.59 -22.22 23.28
CA GLY A 861 39.47 -21.94 24.18
C GLY A 861 38.10 -21.90 23.47
N PHE A 862 38.03 -22.19 22.17
CA PHE A 862 36.77 -22.14 21.43
C PHE A 862 35.85 -23.28 21.84
N VAL A 863 34.57 -22.96 21.97
CA VAL A 863 33.52 -23.98 22.08
C VAL A 863 33.34 -24.65 20.72
N PHE A 864 33.21 -25.97 20.72
CA PHE A 864 33.00 -26.78 19.51
C PHE A 864 31.93 -27.83 19.75
N GLY A 865 31.36 -28.36 18.68
CA GLY A 865 30.43 -29.48 18.78
C GLY A 865 29.75 -29.81 17.47
N GLY A 866 28.89 -30.83 17.52
CA GLY A 866 28.20 -31.37 16.34
C GLY A 866 29.03 -32.39 15.57
N ASN A 867 28.48 -32.83 14.43
CA ASN A 867 29.14 -33.69 13.44
C ASN A 867 28.52 -33.46 12.05
N GLU A 868 29.06 -34.08 11.00
CA GLU A 868 28.58 -33.93 9.62
C GLU A 868 27.11 -34.39 9.37
N TRP A 869 26.54 -35.17 10.30
CA TRP A 869 25.21 -35.77 10.21
C TRP A 869 24.15 -35.04 11.04
N ASN A 870 24.50 -33.93 11.71
CA ASN A 870 23.56 -33.17 12.54
C ASN A 870 23.49 -31.67 12.21
N CYS A 871 22.48 -31.03 12.80
CA CYS A 871 22.04 -29.66 12.51
C CYS A 871 22.01 -28.82 13.79
N GLY A 872 23.15 -28.70 14.49
CA GLY A 872 23.19 -28.08 15.82
C GLY A 872 22.97 -26.56 15.89
N THR A 873 23.06 -25.84 14.77
CA THR A 873 22.97 -24.37 14.71
C THR A 873 21.68 -23.93 14.02
N TRP A 874 21.34 -22.64 14.04
CA TRP A 874 20.14 -22.09 13.39
C TRP A 874 19.99 -22.40 11.90
N MET A 875 21.08 -22.71 11.21
CA MET A 875 21.04 -23.25 9.86
C MET A 875 20.80 -24.76 9.90
N ASP A 876 19.58 -25.21 10.22
CA ASP A 876 19.30 -26.58 10.68
C ASP A 876 18.52 -27.49 9.72
N LYS A 877 18.41 -27.13 8.44
CA LYS A 877 17.66 -27.95 7.48
C LYS A 877 18.24 -29.36 7.31
N MET A 878 17.49 -30.36 7.77
CA MET A 878 17.75 -31.79 7.50
C MET A 878 17.07 -32.20 6.19
N GLY A 879 17.83 -32.77 5.24
CA GLY A 879 17.29 -33.25 3.96
C GLY A 879 16.30 -34.40 4.14
N SER A 880 15.26 -34.42 3.31
CA SER A 880 14.13 -35.36 3.45
C SER A 880 13.67 -36.01 2.14
N SER A 881 14.33 -35.75 1.02
CA SER A 881 14.00 -36.33 -0.29
C SER A 881 14.78 -37.61 -0.56
N ASP A 882 14.08 -38.73 -0.73
CA ASP A 882 14.66 -39.98 -1.23
C ASP A 882 15.02 -39.86 -2.71
N LYS A 883 14.14 -39.21 -3.48
CA LYS A 883 14.25 -39.03 -4.94
C LYS A 883 15.52 -38.28 -5.34
N ALA A 884 15.88 -37.26 -4.57
CA ALA A 884 17.10 -36.50 -4.77
C ALA A 884 18.32 -37.07 -4.00
N GLY A 885 18.15 -38.15 -3.24
CA GLY A 885 19.22 -38.79 -2.47
C GLY A 885 19.77 -37.95 -1.32
N ASN A 886 19.02 -36.96 -0.83
CA ASN A 886 19.44 -36.05 0.24
C ASN A 886 18.85 -36.39 1.62
N ARG A 887 17.97 -37.40 1.73
CA ARG A 887 17.38 -37.83 3.02
C ARG A 887 18.45 -38.08 4.09
N GLY A 888 18.26 -37.45 5.24
CA GLY A 888 19.12 -37.60 6.41
C GLY A 888 20.52 -37.01 6.25
N ARG A 889 20.73 -36.17 5.22
CA ARG A 889 21.91 -35.33 5.09
C ARG A 889 21.55 -33.90 5.52
N PRO A 890 22.25 -33.29 6.48
CA PRO A 890 22.14 -31.86 6.73
C PRO A 890 22.49 -31.04 5.48
N ALA A 891 21.73 -29.98 5.22
CA ALA A 891 22.08 -29.01 4.19
C ALA A 891 23.30 -28.18 4.56
N THR A 892 23.38 -27.83 5.84
CA THR A 892 24.37 -26.91 6.41
C THR A 892 24.87 -27.46 7.75
N PRO A 893 25.57 -28.61 7.78
CA PRO A 893 26.20 -29.06 9.00
C PRO A 893 27.29 -28.06 9.36
N ARG A 894 27.10 -27.34 10.47
CA ARG A 894 28.04 -26.35 11.00
C ARG A 894 28.63 -26.89 12.28
N ASP A 895 29.33 -28.01 12.17
CA ASP A 895 30.07 -28.64 13.26
C ASP A 895 31.41 -27.93 13.51
N GLY A 896 32.12 -28.33 14.57
CA GLY A 896 33.30 -27.60 15.03
C GLY A 896 32.93 -26.27 15.71
N SER A 897 33.76 -25.25 15.55
CA SER A 897 33.60 -23.95 16.22
C SER A 897 32.89 -22.94 15.31
N ALA A 898 31.57 -22.81 15.44
CA ALA A 898 30.80 -21.78 14.72
C ALA A 898 31.05 -20.40 15.30
N ILE A 899 31.23 -19.40 14.43
CA ILE A 899 31.69 -18.07 14.80
C ILE A 899 30.80 -17.39 15.85
N GLU A 900 29.49 -17.47 15.71
CA GLU A 900 28.55 -16.85 16.64
C GLU A 900 28.56 -17.52 18.01
N LEU A 901 28.85 -18.83 18.10
CA LEU A 901 28.91 -19.54 19.38
C LEU A 901 30.20 -19.26 20.13
N VAL A 902 31.31 -19.11 19.42
CA VAL A 902 32.57 -18.65 20.02
C VAL A 902 32.42 -17.23 20.57
N ALA A 903 31.73 -16.35 19.85
CA ALA A 903 31.49 -14.99 20.31
C ALA A 903 30.48 -14.90 21.46
N LEU A 904 29.37 -15.65 21.42
CA LEU A 904 28.41 -15.73 22.53
C LEU A 904 29.07 -16.27 23.79
N SER A 905 29.84 -17.37 23.67
CA SER A 905 30.59 -17.92 24.81
C SER A 905 31.62 -16.93 25.33
N LYS A 906 32.37 -16.23 24.46
CA LYS A 906 33.27 -15.14 24.86
C LYS A 906 32.56 -14.07 25.70
N SER A 907 31.41 -13.59 25.24
CA SER A 907 30.62 -12.57 25.96
C SER A 907 30.23 -13.06 27.37
N VAL A 908 29.70 -14.28 27.45
CA VAL A 908 29.25 -14.88 28.72
C VAL A 908 30.42 -15.14 29.67
N ILE A 909 31.51 -15.73 29.18
CA ILE A 909 32.71 -16.05 29.97
C ILE A 909 33.34 -14.76 30.52
N GLY A 910 33.46 -13.72 29.68
CA GLY A 910 33.96 -12.41 30.12
C GLY A 910 33.04 -11.74 31.14
N TRP A 911 31.72 -11.90 31.00
CA TRP A 911 30.74 -11.43 31.98
C TRP A 911 30.86 -12.18 33.32
N LEU A 912 30.98 -13.50 33.31
CA LEU A 912 31.19 -14.31 34.51
C LEU A 912 32.52 -13.98 35.20
N ALA A 913 33.59 -13.76 34.43
CA ALA A 913 34.87 -13.29 34.99
C ALA A 913 34.71 -11.94 35.71
N LYS A 914 33.95 -11.00 35.12
CA LYS A 914 33.64 -9.71 35.76
C LYS A 914 32.82 -9.88 37.03
N LEU A 915 31.76 -10.70 37.01
CA LEU A 915 30.93 -10.94 38.20
C LEU A 915 31.68 -11.67 39.32
N ASN A 916 32.54 -12.61 38.98
CA ASN A 916 33.39 -13.26 39.97
C ASN A 916 34.36 -12.24 40.61
N LYS A 917 34.99 -11.37 39.81
CA LYS A 917 35.86 -10.29 40.31
C LYS A 917 35.14 -9.30 41.24
N THR A 918 33.83 -9.11 41.07
CA THR A 918 33.00 -8.26 41.95
C THR A 918 32.30 -9.04 43.08
N ASN A 919 32.64 -10.31 43.30
CA ASN A 919 32.01 -11.21 44.28
C ASN A 919 30.49 -11.40 44.10
N GLN A 920 30.00 -11.24 42.87
CA GLN A 920 28.59 -11.42 42.49
C GLN A 920 28.31 -12.80 41.84
N PHE A 921 29.36 -13.58 41.55
CA PHE A 921 29.24 -14.96 41.07
C PHE A 921 30.19 -15.88 41.86
N LYS A 922 29.64 -16.95 42.45
CA LYS A 922 30.33 -17.77 43.47
C LYS A 922 31.52 -18.57 42.93
N TYR A 923 31.55 -18.87 41.64
CA TYR A 923 32.58 -19.72 41.03
C TYR A 923 33.63 -18.89 40.30
N SER A 924 34.91 -19.22 40.50
CA SER A 924 36.04 -18.56 39.85
C SER A 924 36.41 -19.14 38.47
N GLY A 925 35.91 -20.33 38.14
CA GLY A 925 36.29 -21.03 36.92
C GLY A 925 35.66 -22.41 36.75
N VAL A 926 36.31 -23.23 35.94
CA VAL A 926 35.86 -24.56 35.50
C VAL A 926 37.02 -25.57 35.55
N LYS A 927 36.68 -26.85 35.72
CA LYS A 927 37.66 -27.95 35.81
C LYS A 927 37.30 -29.06 34.84
N ARG A 928 38.33 -29.68 34.26
CA ARG A 928 38.24 -30.85 33.38
C ARG A 928 39.11 -31.96 33.92
N ASN A 929 38.52 -33.13 34.13
CA ASN A 929 39.23 -34.36 34.45
C ASN A 929 39.63 -35.05 33.13
N ASN A 930 40.94 -35.16 32.90
CA ASN A 930 41.50 -35.81 31.72
C ASN A 930 41.53 -37.33 31.89
N LYS A 931 41.62 -38.05 30.77
CA LYS A 931 41.63 -39.52 30.76
C LYS A 931 42.86 -40.14 31.47
N ASP A 932 43.95 -39.39 31.55
CA ASP A 932 45.19 -39.78 32.23
C ASP A 932 45.15 -39.51 33.75
N GLY A 933 44.02 -39.01 34.27
CA GLY A 933 43.86 -38.65 35.68
C GLY A 933 44.33 -37.24 36.05
N SER A 934 44.92 -36.49 35.12
CA SER A 934 45.28 -35.09 35.34
C SER A 934 44.04 -34.19 35.35
N VAL A 935 44.09 -33.08 36.09
CA VAL A 935 43.02 -32.08 36.13
C VAL A 935 43.50 -30.81 35.47
N THR A 936 42.75 -30.33 34.48
CA THR A 936 42.94 -29.01 33.87
C THR A 936 41.92 -28.05 34.48
N GLU A 937 42.39 -26.95 35.06
CA GLU A 937 41.53 -25.92 35.67
C GLU A 937 41.81 -24.58 35.01
N TRP A 938 40.75 -23.90 34.56
CA TRP A 938 40.84 -22.53 34.05
C TRP A 938 39.91 -21.64 34.86
N THR A 939 40.42 -20.50 35.30
CA THR A 939 39.58 -19.38 35.72
C THR A 939 38.78 -18.83 34.53
N TYR A 940 37.64 -18.19 34.78
CA TYR A 940 36.88 -17.55 33.71
C TYR A 940 37.70 -16.48 32.98
N GLU A 941 38.60 -15.78 33.68
CA GLU A 941 39.51 -14.79 33.07
C GLU A 941 40.53 -15.45 32.13
N GLU A 942 41.12 -16.60 32.52
CA GLU A 942 42.04 -17.35 31.66
C GLU A 942 41.35 -17.88 30.41
N TRP A 943 40.13 -18.40 30.54
CA TRP A 943 39.34 -18.87 29.41
C TRP A 943 38.98 -17.70 28.47
N ASN A 944 38.50 -16.58 29.03
CA ASN A 944 38.22 -15.34 28.29
C ASN A 944 39.44 -14.88 27.47
N LYS A 945 40.62 -14.86 28.09
CA LYS A 945 41.89 -14.45 27.46
C LYS A 945 42.33 -15.41 26.37
N LYS A 946 42.14 -16.72 26.54
CA LYS A 946 42.43 -17.72 25.50
C LYS A 946 41.62 -17.48 24.24
N ILE A 947 40.29 -17.29 24.35
CA ILE A 947 39.46 -16.98 23.19
C ILE A 947 39.91 -15.67 22.55
N GLN A 948 40.10 -14.62 23.35
CA GLN A 948 40.53 -13.30 22.88
C GLN A 948 41.84 -13.35 22.06
N THR A 949 42.82 -14.14 22.52
CA THR A 949 44.14 -14.22 21.89
C THR A 949 44.11 -15.00 20.57
N ASN A 950 43.19 -15.96 20.43
CA ASN A 950 43.17 -16.87 19.28
C ASN A 950 42.11 -16.51 18.23
N PHE A 951 41.02 -15.81 18.59
CA PHE A 951 39.87 -15.61 17.70
C PHE A 951 40.26 -15.06 16.32
N GLU A 952 40.87 -13.87 16.29
CA GLU A 952 41.22 -13.19 15.05
C GLU A 952 42.13 -14.05 14.17
N ALA A 953 43.14 -14.71 14.76
CA ALA A 953 44.13 -15.51 14.04
C ALA A 953 43.54 -16.75 13.34
N TYR A 954 42.46 -17.33 13.89
CA TYR A 954 41.82 -18.53 13.34
C TYR A 954 40.62 -18.23 12.43
N PHE A 955 39.91 -17.12 12.65
CA PHE A 955 38.72 -16.78 11.87
C PHE A 955 38.98 -15.78 10.74
N TRP A 956 39.97 -14.89 10.83
CA TRP A 956 40.19 -13.86 9.82
C TRP A 956 40.90 -14.40 8.56
N ILE A 957 40.35 -14.11 7.39
CA ILE A 957 40.98 -14.35 6.08
C ILE A 957 41.46 -13.01 5.50
N PRO A 958 42.79 -12.74 5.48
CA PRO A 958 43.33 -11.48 4.99
C PRO A 958 43.08 -11.22 3.51
N VAL A 959 42.92 -9.94 3.16
CA VAL A 959 42.78 -9.44 1.79
C VAL A 959 44.00 -9.77 0.93
N ASP A 960 45.19 -9.55 1.47
CA ASP A 960 46.44 -9.85 0.76
C ASP A 960 46.74 -11.36 0.77
N LYS A 961 47.18 -11.88 -0.37
CA LYS A 961 47.68 -13.25 -0.50
C LYS A 961 49.09 -13.40 0.09
N SER A 962 49.86 -12.31 0.16
CA SER A 962 51.26 -12.29 0.59
C SER A 962 51.42 -12.30 2.12
N SER A 963 50.36 -11.93 2.86
CA SER A 963 50.33 -12.09 4.31
C SER A 963 50.39 -13.59 4.62
N ARG A 964 51.59 -14.07 4.97
CA ARG A 964 51.82 -15.41 5.47
C ARG A 964 51.12 -15.55 6.83
N ASN A 965 49.81 -15.74 6.84
CA ASN A 965 49.14 -16.34 7.97
C ASN A 965 49.67 -17.77 8.09
N GLN A 966 50.72 -17.96 8.89
CA GLN A 966 51.37 -19.26 9.14
C GLN A 966 50.41 -20.32 9.73
N ILE A 967 49.15 -19.95 10.01
CA ILE A 967 48.15 -20.75 10.71
C ILE A 967 47.07 -21.30 9.76
N GLU A 968 46.96 -20.83 8.51
CA GLU A 968 45.87 -21.27 7.62
C GLU A 968 46.16 -22.64 6.99
N PRO A 969 45.48 -23.74 7.41
CA PRO A 969 45.81 -25.09 6.96
C PRO A 969 45.34 -25.41 5.54
N HIS A 970 44.35 -24.66 5.02
CA HIS A 970 43.66 -24.98 3.76
C HIS A 970 43.50 -23.73 2.87
N PRO A 971 44.60 -23.05 2.48
CA PRO A 971 44.53 -21.86 1.62
C PRO A 971 43.92 -22.13 0.24
N GLU A 972 43.92 -23.39 -0.21
CA GLU A 972 43.30 -23.85 -1.46
C GLU A 972 41.76 -23.81 -1.45
N LEU A 973 41.13 -23.76 -0.28
CA LEU A 973 39.67 -23.71 -0.13
C LEU A 973 39.12 -22.29 -0.02
N ILE A 974 40.00 -21.27 -0.05
CA ILE A 974 39.61 -19.86 0.08
C ILE A 974 39.12 -19.33 -1.26
N TYR A 975 37.82 -19.08 -1.37
CA TYR A 975 37.22 -18.36 -2.51
C TYR A 975 37.28 -16.84 -2.33
N ARG A 976 36.73 -16.32 -1.22
CA ARG A 976 36.76 -14.89 -0.89
C ARG A 976 37.75 -14.56 0.22
N ARG A 977 38.27 -13.33 0.18
CA ARG A 977 39.21 -12.76 1.15
C ARG A 977 38.63 -11.47 1.73
N GLY A 978 39.17 -11.03 2.86
CA GLY A 978 38.59 -9.91 3.62
C GLY A 978 37.32 -10.32 4.36
N ILE A 979 37.22 -11.59 4.76
CA ILE A 979 36.05 -12.17 5.44
C ILE A 979 36.47 -12.85 6.74
N TYR A 980 35.50 -13.07 7.62
CA TYR A 980 35.64 -14.00 8.72
C TYR A 980 35.03 -15.34 8.33
N LYS A 981 35.76 -16.43 8.60
CA LYS A 981 35.32 -17.81 8.43
C LYS A 981 33.99 -18.05 9.15
N ASP A 982 33.14 -18.89 8.60
CA ASP A 982 31.86 -19.22 9.22
C ASP A 982 32.02 -20.21 10.39
N THR A 983 32.94 -21.16 10.22
CA THR A 983 33.33 -22.14 11.23
C THR A 983 34.86 -22.30 11.25
N VAL A 984 35.38 -22.86 12.34
CA VAL A 984 36.76 -23.34 12.44
C VAL A 984 36.75 -24.81 12.81
N GLY A 985 37.36 -25.64 11.96
CA GLY A 985 37.54 -27.07 12.22
C GLY A 985 36.27 -27.90 12.02
N ALA A 986 35.38 -27.47 11.12
CA ALA A 986 34.25 -28.30 10.70
C ALA A 986 34.73 -29.56 9.95
N THR A 987 33.95 -30.64 9.99
CA THR A 987 34.25 -31.87 9.24
C THR A 987 34.31 -31.58 7.74
N ASN A 988 33.38 -30.77 7.24
CA ASN A 988 33.40 -30.24 5.88
C ASN A 988 34.33 -29.03 5.78
N LYS A 989 35.61 -29.29 5.48
CA LYS A 989 36.69 -28.29 5.46
C LYS A 989 36.43 -27.05 4.59
N TRP A 990 35.65 -27.16 3.52
CA TRP A 990 35.33 -26.01 2.66
C TRP A 990 34.23 -25.12 3.28
N GLY A 991 33.38 -25.66 4.15
CA GLY A 991 32.31 -24.93 4.83
C GLY A 991 32.85 -23.82 5.73
N ASP A 992 34.01 -24.07 6.35
CA ASP A 992 34.80 -23.11 7.11
C ASP A 992 35.02 -21.77 6.36
N TYR A 993 35.20 -21.81 5.03
CA TYR A 993 35.57 -20.63 4.21
C TYR A 993 34.40 -19.98 3.48
N GLN A 994 33.16 -20.42 3.73
CA GLN A 994 31.99 -19.81 3.10
C GLN A 994 31.70 -18.43 3.67
N LEU A 995 31.43 -17.46 2.79
CA LEU A 995 30.89 -16.17 3.21
C LEU A 995 29.40 -16.34 3.57
N ARG A 996 29.09 -16.15 4.85
CA ARG A 996 27.73 -16.26 5.42
C ARG A 996 27.40 -15.08 6.34
N CYS A 997 26.11 -14.89 6.61
CA CYS A 997 25.57 -13.80 7.42
C CYS A 997 25.73 -13.98 8.95
N ASN A 998 26.60 -14.89 9.42
CA ASN A 998 26.71 -15.26 10.84
C ASN A 998 27.69 -14.38 11.64
N TYR A 999 28.82 -13.98 11.05
CA TYR A 999 29.81 -13.18 11.78
C TYR A 999 29.35 -11.76 12.19
N PRO A 1000 28.37 -11.10 11.55
CA PRO A 1000 27.80 -9.89 12.10
C PRO A 1000 27.15 -10.09 13.48
N VAL A 1001 26.64 -11.30 13.76
CA VAL A 1001 26.14 -11.66 15.10
C VAL A 1001 27.29 -11.63 16.10
N ALA A 1002 28.40 -12.27 15.77
CA ALA A 1002 29.60 -12.30 16.60
C ALA A 1002 30.14 -10.89 16.89
N MET A 1003 30.18 -10.04 15.86
CA MET A 1003 30.59 -8.63 15.95
C MET A 1003 29.74 -7.80 16.92
N VAL A 1004 28.46 -8.12 17.08
CA VAL A 1004 27.57 -7.40 18.00
C VAL A 1004 27.71 -7.90 19.44
N VAL A 1005 27.82 -9.22 19.63
CA VAL A 1005 27.81 -9.81 20.98
C VAL A 1005 29.17 -9.72 21.68
N ALA A 1006 30.27 -9.74 20.92
CA ALA A 1006 31.64 -9.64 21.44
C ALA A 1006 32.53 -8.81 20.48
N PRO A 1007 32.27 -7.50 20.33
CA PRO A 1007 33.01 -6.64 19.41
C PRO A 1007 34.51 -6.58 19.69
N GLU A 1008 34.92 -6.84 20.93
CA GLU A 1008 36.34 -6.85 21.33
C GLU A 1008 37.17 -7.95 20.66
N LEU A 1009 36.53 -8.96 20.06
CA LEU A 1009 37.22 -10.03 19.34
C LEU A 1009 37.81 -9.59 17.99
N PHE A 1010 37.36 -8.46 17.46
CA PHE A 1010 37.61 -8.07 16.07
C PHE A 1010 38.56 -6.89 15.98
N SER A 1011 39.51 -6.96 15.04
CA SER A 1011 40.23 -5.76 14.61
C SER A 1011 39.26 -4.79 13.91
N PRO A 1012 39.19 -3.50 14.30
CA PRO A 1012 38.25 -2.56 13.69
C PRO A 1012 38.38 -2.42 12.18
N ASP A 1013 39.61 -2.47 11.63
CA ASP A 1013 39.83 -2.34 10.20
C ASP A 1013 39.37 -3.59 9.43
N ASN A 1014 39.69 -4.78 9.95
CA ASN A 1014 39.23 -6.05 9.37
C ASN A 1014 37.71 -6.17 9.44
N ALA A 1015 37.10 -5.76 10.56
CA ALA A 1015 35.65 -5.74 10.73
C ALA A 1015 34.95 -4.85 9.71
N ARG A 1016 35.49 -3.64 9.44
CA ARG A 1016 34.95 -2.75 8.40
C ARG A 1016 35.02 -3.37 7.01
N ILE A 1017 36.15 -3.99 6.65
CA ILE A 1017 36.32 -4.68 5.36
C ILE A 1017 35.31 -5.83 5.23
N ALA A 1018 35.16 -6.64 6.27
CA ALA A 1018 34.22 -7.76 6.28
C ALA A 1018 32.76 -7.29 6.20
N LEU A 1019 32.39 -6.24 6.92
CA LEU A 1019 31.04 -5.67 6.88
C LEU A 1019 30.73 -5.01 5.54
N GLN A 1020 31.70 -4.38 4.89
CA GLN A 1020 31.53 -3.89 3.52
C GLN A 1020 31.27 -5.06 2.56
N THR A 1021 32.05 -6.14 2.69
CA THR A 1021 31.84 -7.37 1.88
C THR A 1021 30.45 -7.96 2.10
N VAL A 1022 29.95 -8.01 3.35
CA VAL A 1022 28.57 -8.42 3.65
C VAL A 1022 27.56 -7.50 2.96
N SER A 1023 27.76 -6.19 3.06
CA SER A 1023 26.87 -5.18 2.48
C SER A 1023 26.75 -5.35 0.97
N ASP A 1024 27.87 -5.62 0.29
CA ASP A 1024 27.93 -5.69 -1.17
C ASP A 1024 27.43 -7.03 -1.72
N VAL A 1025 27.57 -8.12 -0.95
CA VAL A 1025 27.34 -9.49 -1.45
C VAL A 1025 26.08 -10.13 -0.86
N LEU A 1026 25.82 -9.94 0.44
CA LEU A 1026 24.77 -10.69 1.15
C LEU A 1026 23.53 -9.87 1.46
N LEU A 1027 23.60 -8.54 1.52
CA LEU A 1027 22.43 -7.72 1.84
C LEU A 1027 21.42 -7.73 0.68
N GLY A 1028 20.21 -8.21 0.95
CA GLY A 1028 19.04 -8.10 0.07
C GLY A 1028 18.15 -6.91 0.47
N PRO A 1029 17.01 -6.71 -0.22
CA PRO A 1029 16.10 -5.60 0.05
C PRO A 1029 15.46 -5.62 1.45
N LEU A 1030 15.15 -6.81 1.97
CA LEU A 1030 14.59 -7.02 3.31
C LEU A 1030 15.47 -7.94 4.16
N GLY A 1031 16.00 -9.02 3.61
CA GLY A 1031 16.81 -9.99 4.36
C GLY A 1031 18.27 -10.03 3.94
N MET A 1032 19.04 -10.90 4.59
CA MET A 1032 20.41 -11.24 4.21
C MET A 1032 20.47 -12.63 3.60
N LYS A 1033 21.09 -12.73 2.44
CA LYS A 1033 21.40 -14.00 1.78
C LYS A 1033 22.24 -14.86 2.73
N THR A 1034 21.78 -16.09 2.95
CA THR A 1034 22.42 -17.02 3.89
C THR A 1034 23.73 -17.62 3.39
N LEU A 1035 23.99 -17.50 2.09
CA LEU A 1035 25.21 -17.94 1.43
C LEU A 1035 25.54 -16.98 0.28
N ASP A 1036 26.83 -16.85 -0.01
CA ASP A 1036 27.38 -16.14 -1.16
C ASP A 1036 26.77 -16.60 -2.50
N PRO A 1037 26.20 -15.68 -3.32
CA PRO A 1037 25.67 -15.99 -4.65
C PRO A 1037 26.65 -16.65 -5.62
N CYS A 1038 27.96 -16.51 -5.40
CA CYS A 1038 28.98 -17.16 -6.23
C CYS A 1038 29.33 -18.58 -5.78
N ASP A 1039 28.81 -19.04 -4.63
CA ASP A 1039 29.04 -20.40 -4.15
C ASP A 1039 28.27 -21.41 -5.01
N TRP A 1040 28.86 -22.57 -5.28
CA TRP A 1040 28.25 -23.62 -6.09
C TRP A 1040 26.97 -24.18 -5.46
N ALA A 1041 26.82 -24.07 -4.13
CA ALA A 1041 25.66 -24.55 -3.40
C ALA A 1041 24.54 -23.49 -3.28
N TYR A 1042 24.75 -22.27 -3.79
CA TYR A 1042 23.78 -21.19 -3.70
C TYR A 1042 22.51 -21.47 -4.52
N ASP A 1043 21.36 -21.39 -3.86
CA ASP A 1043 20.05 -21.25 -4.49
C ASP A 1043 19.15 -20.36 -3.63
N GLY A 1044 18.69 -19.23 -4.19
CA GLY A 1044 17.90 -18.23 -3.47
C GLY A 1044 16.39 -18.46 -3.43
N PHE A 1045 15.87 -19.58 -3.95
CA PHE A 1045 14.42 -19.84 -4.04
C PHE A 1045 14.01 -21.04 -3.19
N TYR A 1046 13.61 -20.78 -1.94
CA TYR A 1046 13.08 -21.81 -1.06
C TYR A 1046 11.67 -22.24 -1.48
N ASN A 1047 11.53 -23.54 -1.75
CA ASN A 1047 10.26 -24.22 -1.91
C ASN A 1047 10.32 -25.58 -1.22
N ASN A 1048 9.61 -25.71 -0.09
CA ASN A 1048 9.60 -26.93 0.71
C ASN A 1048 8.87 -28.10 0.03
N ASP A 1049 8.00 -27.82 -0.94
CA ASP A 1049 7.21 -28.82 -1.68
C ASP A 1049 7.90 -29.28 -2.97
N ASN A 1050 9.14 -28.84 -3.22
CA ASN A 1050 9.89 -29.21 -4.41
C ASN A 1050 10.27 -30.70 -4.38
N ASP A 1051 9.55 -31.54 -5.13
CA ASP A 1051 9.86 -32.98 -5.28
C ASP A 1051 10.64 -33.28 -6.58
N THR A 1052 11.70 -32.53 -6.87
CA THR A 1052 12.59 -32.82 -8.01
C THR A 1052 13.72 -33.78 -7.62
N THR A 1053 14.53 -34.19 -8.60
CA THR A 1053 15.77 -34.96 -8.36
C THR A 1053 16.97 -34.07 -8.03
N ASP A 1054 16.81 -32.74 -8.00
CA ASP A 1054 17.90 -31.83 -7.66
C ASP A 1054 18.09 -31.75 -6.15
N SER A 1055 19.20 -32.33 -5.68
CA SER A 1055 19.53 -32.40 -4.26
C SER A 1055 19.67 -31.03 -3.59
N LYS A 1056 19.93 -29.95 -4.33
CA LYS A 1056 20.10 -28.60 -3.78
C LYS A 1056 18.79 -27.98 -3.30
N VAL A 1057 17.69 -28.29 -3.96
CA VAL A 1057 16.38 -27.63 -3.74
C VAL A 1057 15.30 -28.60 -3.29
N ALA A 1058 15.46 -29.90 -3.54
CA ALA A 1058 14.43 -30.89 -3.21
C ALA A 1058 14.09 -30.87 -1.71
N ASN A 1059 12.79 -30.79 -1.43
CA ASN A 1059 12.17 -30.63 -0.11
C ASN A 1059 12.75 -29.45 0.69
N GLY A 1060 13.12 -28.38 -0.02
CA GLY A 1060 13.62 -27.15 0.57
C GLY A 1060 15.03 -27.26 1.16
N PHE A 1061 15.89 -28.13 0.62
CA PHE A 1061 17.28 -28.32 1.09
C PHE A 1061 18.11 -27.02 1.07
N ASN A 1062 17.72 -26.04 0.25
CA ASN A 1062 18.34 -24.72 0.16
C ASN A 1062 17.91 -23.70 1.24
N TYR A 1063 17.14 -24.09 2.27
CA TYR A 1063 16.59 -23.17 3.30
C TYR A 1063 17.60 -22.16 3.88
N HIS A 1064 18.87 -22.56 4.02
CA HIS A 1064 19.98 -21.72 4.50
C HIS A 1064 21.15 -21.66 3.49
N GLN A 1065 20.87 -21.80 2.21
CA GLN A 1065 21.89 -21.78 1.14
C GLN A 1065 21.57 -20.74 0.08
N GLY A 1066 21.02 -19.60 0.45
CA GLY A 1066 20.72 -18.52 -0.48
C GLY A 1066 19.51 -17.66 -0.14
N PRO A 1067 18.40 -18.20 0.42
CA PRO A 1067 17.27 -17.39 0.83
C PRO A 1067 17.69 -16.29 1.81
N GLU A 1068 16.93 -15.20 1.80
CA GLU A 1068 17.24 -13.96 2.47
C GLU A 1068 16.55 -13.90 3.83
N TRP A 1069 17.29 -14.10 4.91
CA TRP A 1069 16.76 -14.13 6.26
C TRP A 1069 16.78 -12.75 6.90
N LEU A 1070 15.73 -12.37 7.63
CA LEU A 1070 15.59 -11.00 8.13
C LEU A 1070 16.31 -10.78 9.47
N TRP A 1071 16.31 -11.77 10.37
CA TRP A 1071 16.90 -11.59 11.70
C TRP A 1071 18.40 -11.21 11.71
N PRO A 1072 19.26 -11.70 10.78
CA PRO A 1072 20.67 -11.29 10.73
C PRO A 1072 20.85 -9.82 10.35
N VAL A 1073 19.87 -9.21 9.66
CA VAL A 1073 19.91 -7.80 9.26
C VAL A 1073 20.09 -6.90 10.47
N GLY A 1074 19.30 -7.11 11.53
CA GLY A 1074 19.42 -6.30 12.75
C GLY A 1074 20.81 -6.38 13.39
N PHE A 1075 21.43 -7.55 13.38
CA PHE A 1075 22.81 -7.73 13.85
C PHE A 1075 23.82 -7.05 12.92
N PHE A 1076 23.68 -7.19 11.61
CA PHE A 1076 24.51 -6.51 10.61
C PHE A 1076 24.48 -5.00 10.75
N LEU A 1077 23.30 -4.39 10.86
CA LEU A 1077 23.15 -2.94 11.00
C LEU A 1077 23.79 -2.44 12.31
N ARG A 1078 23.63 -3.19 13.41
CA ARG A 1078 24.29 -2.87 14.68
C ARG A 1078 25.81 -3.04 14.61
N ALA A 1079 26.31 -4.07 13.94
CA ALA A 1079 27.74 -4.25 13.71
C ALA A 1079 28.32 -3.08 12.90
N LYS A 1080 27.63 -2.61 11.86
CA LYS A 1080 28.02 -1.41 11.10
C LYS A 1080 28.11 -0.18 12.00
N LEU A 1081 27.16 0.03 12.93
CA LEU A 1081 27.23 1.14 13.88
C LEU A 1081 28.40 1.03 14.86
N ILE A 1082 28.68 -0.19 15.36
CA ILE A 1082 29.76 -0.43 16.33
C ILE A 1082 31.13 -0.12 15.70
N PHE A 1083 31.37 -0.58 14.47
CA PHE A 1083 32.66 -0.43 13.78
C PHE A 1083 32.75 0.81 12.87
N SER A 1084 31.71 1.64 12.82
CA SER A 1084 31.70 2.85 11.98
C SER A 1084 32.77 3.85 12.39
N SER A 1085 33.48 4.42 11.41
CA SER A 1085 34.33 5.61 11.58
C SER A 1085 33.51 6.91 11.59
N ASN A 1086 32.34 6.92 10.95
CA ASN A 1086 31.43 8.07 10.84
C ASN A 1086 29.99 7.65 11.17
N LYS A 1087 29.62 7.72 12.45
CA LYS A 1087 28.30 7.25 12.92
C LYS A 1087 27.12 7.97 12.26
N LYS A 1088 27.27 9.24 11.88
CA LYS A 1088 26.18 10.03 11.29
C LYS A 1088 25.82 9.53 9.89
N GLU A 1089 26.85 9.32 9.06
CA GLU A 1089 26.69 8.78 7.71
C GLU A 1089 26.15 7.34 7.74
N THR A 1090 26.71 6.49 8.59
CA THR A 1090 26.22 5.12 8.79
C THR A 1090 24.77 5.10 9.29
N SER A 1091 24.37 6.00 10.18
CA SER A 1091 22.97 6.12 10.61
C SER A 1091 22.03 6.46 9.45
N SER A 1092 22.44 7.36 8.54
CA SER A 1092 21.65 7.71 7.35
C SER A 1092 21.52 6.52 6.40
N GLU A 1093 22.61 5.77 6.20
CA GLU A 1093 22.61 4.56 5.38
C GLU A 1093 21.65 3.50 5.97
N ILE A 1094 21.74 3.26 7.27
CA ILE A 1094 20.87 2.28 7.94
C ILE A 1094 19.40 2.71 7.90
N GLN A 1095 19.10 4.00 8.04
CA GLN A 1095 17.74 4.51 7.86
C GLN A 1095 17.20 4.20 6.45
N GLY A 1096 18.05 4.30 5.42
CA GLY A 1096 17.71 3.90 4.05
C GLY A 1096 17.39 2.41 3.91
N ILE A 1097 18.12 1.53 4.62
CA ILE A 1097 17.84 0.08 4.64
C ILE A 1097 16.54 -0.22 5.43
N LEU A 1098 16.36 0.44 6.58
CA LEU A 1098 15.19 0.26 7.43
C LEU A 1098 13.90 0.81 6.82
N SER A 1099 13.96 1.73 5.86
CA SER A 1099 12.75 2.26 5.20
C SER A 1099 11.96 1.17 4.47
N LYS A 1100 12.66 0.17 3.90
CA LYS A 1100 12.03 -0.99 3.24
C LYS A 1100 11.28 -1.88 4.23
N HIS A 1101 11.82 -2.03 5.43
CA HIS A 1101 11.17 -2.75 6.53
C HIS A 1101 9.94 -1.99 7.04
N TYR A 1102 10.02 -0.67 7.11
CA TYR A 1102 8.88 0.20 7.45
C TYR A 1102 7.76 0.11 6.39
N GLU A 1103 8.11 0.13 5.11
CA GLU A 1103 7.17 -0.05 4.02
C GLU A 1103 6.47 -1.41 4.11
N HIS A 1104 7.23 -2.49 4.32
CA HIS A 1104 6.69 -3.85 4.44
C HIS A 1104 5.73 -4.01 5.63
N ILE A 1105 6.11 -3.58 6.83
CA ILE A 1105 5.25 -3.73 8.02
C ILE A 1105 3.93 -2.93 7.88
N LYS A 1106 3.95 -1.83 7.10
CA LYS A 1106 2.79 -1.00 6.80
C LYS A 1106 1.87 -1.55 5.72
N THR A 1107 2.34 -2.44 4.85
CA THR A 1107 1.51 -3.06 3.81
C THR A 1107 1.14 -4.50 4.14
N SER A 1108 1.90 -5.18 4.99
CA SER A 1108 1.61 -6.54 5.44
C SER A 1108 0.30 -6.61 6.24
N ILE A 1109 -0.58 -7.53 5.85
CA ILE A 1109 -1.82 -7.84 6.58
C ILE A 1109 -1.56 -8.37 8.00
N TRP A 1110 -0.37 -8.94 8.23
CA TRP A 1110 0.07 -9.43 9.55
C TRP A 1110 0.65 -8.32 10.44
N ARG A 1111 0.91 -7.12 9.91
CA ARG A 1111 1.60 -6.03 10.66
C ARG A 1111 2.90 -6.49 11.31
N GLY A 1112 3.67 -7.30 10.60
CA GLY A 1112 4.96 -7.82 11.03
C GLY A 1112 5.96 -7.91 9.88
N LEU A 1113 7.09 -8.55 10.15
CA LEU A 1113 8.15 -8.82 9.17
C LEU A 1113 8.32 -10.34 9.01
N PRO A 1114 8.50 -10.84 7.78
CA PRO A 1114 8.58 -12.27 7.52
C PRO A 1114 9.85 -12.88 8.12
N GLU A 1115 9.85 -14.21 8.19
CA GLU A 1115 11.04 -14.99 8.56
C GLU A 1115 12.15 -14.82 7.52
N LEU A 1116 11.78 -15.01 6.24
CA LEU A 1116 12.69 -14.92 5.12
C LEU A 1116 11.97 -14.48 3.83
N THR A 1117 12.76 -13.99 2.88
CA THR A 1117 12.35 -13.78 1.50
C THR A 1117 13.14 -14.70 0.58
N ASN A 1118 12.58 -14.98 -0.59
CA ASN A 1118 13.36 -15.52 -1.68
C ASN A 1118 14.30 -14.43 -2.23
N LYS A 1119 15.13 -14.82 -3.20
CA LYS A 1119 16.11 -13.96 -3.86
C LYS A 1119 15.56 -12.56 -4.16
N ASP A 1120 16.34 -11.55 -3.78
CA ASP A 1120 16.11 -10.13 -4.04
C ASP A 1120 14.75 -9.64 -3.54
N GLY A 1121 14.34 -10.08 -2.35
CA GLY A 1121 13.09 -9.69 -1.69
C GLY A 1121 11.82 -10.35 -2.24
N ALA A 1122 11.94 -11.35 -3.12
CA ALA A 1122 10.80 -12.05 -3.68
C ALA A 1122 9.96 -12.77 -2.60
N PHE A 1123 8.64 -12.83 -2.80
CA PHE A 1123 7.74 -13.52 -1.89
C PHE A 1123 8.12 -15.01 -1.74
N CYS A 1124 8.07 -15.51 -0.51
CA CYS A 1124 8.32 -16.90 -0.19
C CYS A 1124 7.09 -17.50 0.50
N ALA A 1125 6.37 -18.39 -0.20
CA ALA A 1125 5.18 -19.04 0.33
C ALA A 1125 5.48 -19.94 1.56
N GLY A 1126 6.68 -20.52 1.63
CA GLY A 1126 7.13 -21.33 2.77
C GLY A 1126 7.63 -20.51 3.96
N SER A 1127 7.76 -19.18 3.83
CA SER A 1127 8.18 -18.32 4.94
C SER A 1127 7.02 -18.11 5.91
N CYS A 1128 7.32 -18.10 7.21
CA CYS A 1128 6.40 -17.50 8.16
C CYS A 1128 6.20 -16.01 7.83
N PRO A 1129 4.95 -15.50 7.71
CA PRO A 1129 4.69 -14.12 7.27
C PRO A 1129 4.97 -13.07 8.34
N THR A 1130 5.01 -13.45 9.63
CA THR A 1130 5.47 -12.60 10.73
C THR A 1130 6.30 -13.43 11.72
N GLN A 1131 7.52 -12.99 12.00
CA GLN A 1131 8.49 -13.78 12.75
C GLN A 1131 9.17 -12.97 13.88
N ALA A 1132 9.28 -13.59 15.05
CA ALA A 1132 9.70 -12.93 16.29
C ALA A 1132 11.11 -12.33 16.20
N TRP A 1133 12.10 -13.13 15.80
CA TRP A 1133 13.49 -12.69 15.74
C TRP A 1133 13.78 -11.64 14.66
N SER A 1134 13.01 -11.67 13.57
CA SER A 1134 13.10 -10.70 12.48
C SER A 1134 12.68 -9.32 12.99
N VAL A 1135 11.53 -9.25 13.67
CA VAL A 1135 11.07 -7.99 14.25
C VAL A 1135 11.95 -7.55 15.42
N ALA A 1136 12.36 -8.48 16.29
CA ALA A 1136 13.19 -8.20 17.45
C ALA A 1136 14.52 -7.53 17.06
N SER A 1137 15.27 -8.16 16.15
CA SER A 1137 16.59 -7.68 15.72
C SER A 1137 16.52 -6.33 15.02
N ILE A 1138 15.49 -6.09 14.21
CA ILE A 1138 15.27 -4.80 13.54
C ILE A 1138 14.91 -3.69 14.55
N LEU A 1139 14.09 -4.00 15.56
CA LEU A 1139 13.81 -3.07 16.65
C LEU A 1139 15.09 -2.71 17.42
N GLU A 1140 15.94 -3.69 17.69
CA GLU A 1140 17.24 -3.47 18.34
C GLU A 1140 18.15 -2.53 17.53
N ALA A 1141 18.20 -2.69 16.21
CA ALA A 1141 18.96 -1.81 15.32
C ALA A 1141 18.38 -0.38 15.28
N LEU A 1142 17.05 -0.25 15.20
CA LEU A 1142 16.38 1.06 15.17
C LEU A 1142 16.63 1.86 16.45
N LEU A 1143 16.52 1.22 17.62
CA LEU A 1143 16.78 1.90 18.90
C LEU A 1143 18.26 2.24 19.07
N ALA A 1144 19.18 1.41 18.58
CA ALA A 1144 20.61 1.71 18.61
C ALA A 1144 20.95 3.02 17.88
N ILE A 1145 20.30 3.30 16.75
CA ILE A 1145 20.47 4.57 16.00
C ILE A 1145 19.82 5.73 16.74
N THR A 1146 18.62 5.51 17.29
CA THR A 1146 17.85 6.57 17.97
C THR A 1146 18.61 7.09 19.18
N ASN A 1147 19.20 6.19 19.97
CA ASN A 1147 19.97 6.55 21.16
C ASN A 1147 21.31 7.23 20.83
N LEU A 1148 21.86 7.02 19.64
CA LEU A 1148 23.05 7.74 19.17
C LEU A 1148 22.76 9.18 18.75
N ASN A 1149 21.53 9.50 18.32
CA ASN A 1149 21.16 10.85 17.90
C ASN A 1149 20.70 11.74 19.06
N GLN A 1150 20.41 11.14 20.22
CA GLN A 1150 20.01 11.85 21.45
C GLN A 1150 21.21 12.24 22.34
N ASN A 1151 22.37 11.61 22.12
CA ASN A 1151 23.66 11.95 22.73
C ASN A 1151 24.51 12.73 21.73
#